data_AF-A0A935PSG4-F1
#
_entry.id   AF-A0A935PSG4-F1
#
_cell.length_a   1.000
_cell.length_b   1.000
_cell.length_c   1.000
_cell.angle_alpha   90.00
_cell.angle_beta   90.00
_cell.angle_gamma   90.00
#
_symmetry.space_group_name_H-M   'P 1'
#
loop_
_entity.id
_entity.type
_entity.pdbx_description
1 polymer ?
#
loop_
_entity_poly.entity_id
_entity_poly.type
_entity_poly.pdbx_seq_one_letter_code
_entity_poly.pdbx_strand_id
1 'polypeptide(L)'
;MSLPLPAFRLALAGLALAVTTFAGPSKAALSTEEKAALATPSTNKNAPHADAALRVARQLGVDKRVDGLEAIVAMNAPRLVDQWRDGLGGSSLFNDRGQDSPREIAVIETAVLAQMAKAKSDAKMTDALAQVFGTIRWRSRQTFDVLKARVIGPVWPPESRFHPLLNTANPDLGEPLLELRDAIPTSMRQSFLAAMTRLKVKAALPFIEATLLTRQPGELFVGDLSRTLLALDDRFPPPALLARIRQDLDGTPESPALQDASLVLAAIAEDKSGRPLDYRALRASLGTPVPANLREGLVRIIQAHRVTEGREDLVALVAAGGNSAAFAAGVVAAIPDPDLWKRTLEAARATKAREPENRYLDQSIAQMEKNVAQGAAGAETMKRDAAVQDVRMRLGQASERFNRLLIRPETSAEAGAELDRALSDWKKNLDEAGPEGKIFAPQLQDARYLAAIWYRFRRGDSRRALAEFDRLAQEGLVEAAVAAADTLQHEFGDAKGALARFEALLAKRMVVREASWGRGNFMVGETWLHQWLEAEIAYLKGGKRFAGVVTIESAQQAGAAVFLLEAGMSWRQSLRYGYDAARTKVVLAEVRSAKPTRFAVASLQALLAYPEAGELSAELLRNDPTGFLSGQFLGNLLVNADPGRYSRPPSLKPDQASTARRSADATAKGLAQATGMRFRLEPDPAYATPEKTWGVFLAALRKGDRVAAVACLTPGAFSNWAPIFNKLSAADMKEMADTVRTFAPAVQLETHAEYAVGREGGTGGIVSFVKQNGEWKISQL
;
A
#
# COMPACT_ATOMS: atom_id res chain seq x y z
N MET A 1 54.41 -12.09 -3.78
CA MET A 1 55.17 -12.48 -2.57
C MET A 1 54.21 -12.68 -1.42
N SER A 2 54.51 -13.66 -0.60
CA SER A 2 53.61 -14.43 0.26
C SER A 2 53.31 -13.76 1.62
N LEU A 3 52.08 -13.99 2.11
CA LEU A 3 51.53 -14.08 3.48
C LEU A 3 52.52 -14.14 4.69
N PRO A 4 52.11 -13.91 5.98
CA PRO A 4 50.81 -14.34 6.57
C PRO A 4 50.18 -13.57 7.77
N LEU A 5 48.95 -14.01 8.09
CA LEU A 5 48.21 -13.96 9.37
C LEU A 5 48.99 -14.58 10.56
N PRO A 6 48.59 -14.31 11.84
CA PRO A 6 47.83 -15.34 12.55
C PRO A 6 46.71 -14.87 13.52
N ALA A 7 45.81 -15.84 13.70
CA ALA A 7 44.76 -16.10 14.69
C ALA A 7 45.24 -16.01 16.18
N PHE A 8 44.41 -15.55 17.14
CA PHE A 8 43.34 -16.26 17.88
C PHE A 8 43.83 -17.24 18.99
N ARG A 9 43.73 -16.81 20.26
CA ARG A 9 43.28 -17.53 21.49
C ARG A 9 44.07 -17.23 22.79
N LEU A 10 43.29 -17.11 23.86
CA LEU A 10 43.56 -17.30 25.31
C LEU A 10 44.08 -16.12 26.16
N ALA A 11 43.13 -15.43 26.80
CA ALA A 11 43.13 -15.24 28.25
C ALA A 11 41.68 -15.23 28.77
N LEU A 12 41.28 -16.38 29.30
CA LEU A 12 40.08 -16.66 30.08
C LEU A 12 40.44 -16.37 31.56
N ALA A 13 39.87 -15.34 32.17
CA ALA A 13 39.61 -15.23 33.62
C ALA A 13 39.15 -13.80 33.96
N GLY A 14 37.86 -13.62 34.18
CA GLY A 14 37.28 -12.34 34.59
C GLY A 14 35.76 -12.34 34.49
N LEU A 15 35.13 -13.43 34.94
CA LEU A 15 33.69 -13.66 34.87
C LEU A 15 33.14 -13.74 36.29
N ALA A 16 32.83 -12.58 36.88
CA ALA A 16 31.88 -12.41 37.98
C ALA A 16 31.66 -10.90 38.22
N LEU A 17 30.39 -10.50 38.31
CA LEU A 17 29.87 -9.14 38.58
C LEU A 17 29.96 -8.11 37.45
N ALA A 18 28.95 -8.12 36.58
CA ALA A 18 28.09 -6.95 36.26
C ALA A 18 27.27 -7.24 34.99
N VAL A 19 26.32 -8.18 35.08
CA VAL A 19 25.24 -8.31 34.09
C VAL A 19 23.92 -8.26 34.85
N THR A 20 23.49 -7.05 35.15
CA THR A 20 22.09 -6.73 35.49
C THR A 20 21.88 -5.25 35.23
N THR A 21 21.34 -4.91 34.05
CA THR A 21 20.33 -3.84 33.82
C THR A 21 20.29 -3.46 32.33
N PHE A 22 19.69 -4.32 31.50
CA PHE A 22 18.93 -3.91 30.31
C PHE A 22 18.00 -5.06 29.96
N ALA A 23 16.95 -5.23 30.77
CA ALA A 23 15.80 -6.04 30.43
C ALA A 23 14.71 -5.06 29.95
N GLY A 24 14.25 -5.21 28.70
CA GLY A 24 12.92 -4.74 28.30
C GLY A 24 11.85 -5.34 29.22
N PRO A 25 10.59 -4.89 29.16
CA PRO A 25 9.55 -5.30 30.11
C PRO A 25 9.56 -6.82 30.28
N SER A 26 9.97 -7.23 31.48
CA SER A 26 10.19 -8.62 31.85
C SER A 26 8.90 -9.40 31.67
N LYS A 27 9.02 -10.64 31.21
CA LYS A 27 8.00 -11.68 31.41
C LYS A 27 7.62 -11.72 32.90
N ALA A 28 6.59 -10.99 33.32
CA ALA A 28 6.02 -11.21 34.63
C ALA A 28 5.47 -12.64 34.63
N ALA A 29 6.06 -13.51 35.44
CA ALA A 29 5.51 -14.84 35.65
C ALA A 29 4.10 -14.67 36.24
N LEU A 30 3.10 -15.32 35.64
CA LEU A 30 1.73 -15.37 36.18
C LEU A 30 1.77 -15.68 37.69
N SER A 31 0.96 -14.97 38.46
CA SER A 31 0.84 -15.22 39.89
C SER A 31 0.33 -16.65 40.15
N THR A 32 0.58 -17.19 41.34
CA THR A 32 0.10 -18.52 41.71
C THR A 32 -1.43 -18.61 41.63
N GLU A 33 -2.14 -17.53 41.94
CA GLU A 33 -3.61 -17.44 41.82
C GLU A 33 -4.07 -17.39 40.37
N GLU A 34 -3.38 -16.66 39.50
CA GLU A 34 -3.67 -16.65 38.06
C GLU A 34 -3.43 -18.02 37.43
N LYS A 35 -2.33 -18.70 37.80
CA LYS A 35 -2.04 -20.08 37.37
C LYS A 35 -3.09 -21.08 37.90
N ALA A 36 -3.53 -20.93 39.14
CA ALA A 36 -4.56 -21.78 39.74
C ALA A 36 -5.95 -21.57 39.12
N ALA A 37 -6.31 -20.31 38.84
CA ALA A 37 -7.54 -19.96 38.13
C ALA A 37 -7.57 -20.49 36.69
N LEU A 38 -6.41 -20.60 36.03
CA LEU A 38 -6.25 -21.19 34.70
C LEU A 38 -6.27 -22.73 34.70
N ALA A 39 -5.86 -23.37 35.81
CA ALA A 39 -5.69 -24.82 35.91
C ALA A 39 -6.97 -25.59 36.30
N THR A 40 -8.07 -24.90 36.60
CA THR A 40 -9.32 -25.54 37.08
C THR A 40 -10.29 -25.76 35.90
N PRO A 41 -10.54 -27.00 35.45
CA PRO A 41 -11.44 -27.25 34.32
C PRO A 41 -12.88 -26.89 34.70
N SER A 42 -13.43 -25.83 34.12
CA SER A 42 -14.84 -25.48 34.32
C SER A 42 -15.74 -26.39 33.48
N THR A 43 -16.57 -27.19 34.13
CA THR A 43 -17.69 -27.91 33.49
C THR A 43 -18.86 -26.97 33.15
N ASN A 44 -18.79 -25.69 33.54
CA ASN A 44 -19.85 -24.72 33.38
C ASN A 44 -19.61 -23.80 32.16
N LYS A 45 -20.51 -23.87 31.17
CA LYS A 45 -20.42 -23.21 29.85
C LYS A 45 -20.60 -21.67 29.87
N ASN A 46 -20.91 -21.09 31.03
CA ASN A 46 -21.24 -19.67 31.19
C ASN A 46 -20.31 -18.91 32.17
N ALA A 47 -19.09 -19.38 32.42
CA ALA A 47 -18.26 -18.83 33.51
C ALA A 47 -17.43 -17.57 33.13
N PRO A 48 -17.32 -16.56 34.03
CA PRO A 48 -16.45 -15.37 33.96
C PRO A 48 -14.94 -15.62 33.75
N HIS A 49 -14.51 -16.88 33.85
CA HIS A 49 -13.10 -17.27 33.74
C HIS A 49 -12.57 -17.23 32.29
N ALA A 50 -13.42 -17.42 31.28
CA ALA A 50 -13.02 -17.20 29.88
C ALA A 50 -12.69 -15.71 29.63
N ASP A 51 -13.43 -14.80 30.24
CA ASP A 51 -13.18 -13.35 30.19
C ASP A 51 -11.97 -12.93 31.04
N ALA A 52 -11.65 -13.67 32.11
CA ALA A 52 -10.44 -13.46 32.90
C ALA A 52 -9.19 -13.92 32.12
N ALA A 53 -9.22 -15.10 31.52
CA ALA A 53 -8.16 -15.60 30.66
C ALA A 53 -7.92 -14.72 29.43
N LEU A 54 -8.99 -14.28 28.76
CA LEU A 54 -8.91 -13.35 27.63
C LEU A 54 -8.37 -11.99 28.07
N ARG A 55 -8.73 -11.50 29.26
CA ARG A 55 -8.13 -10.29 29.86
C ARG A 55 -6.63 -10.44 30.11
N VAL A 56 -6.20 -11.56 30.70
CA VAL A 56 -4.78 -11.83 30.98
C VAL A 56 -3.99 -11.95 29.67
N ALA A 57 -4.51 -12.66 28.67
CA ALA A 57 -3.88 -12.78 27.35
C ALA A 57 -3.75 -11.42 26.63
N ARG A 58 -4.77 -10.56 26.72
CA ARG A 58 -4.77 -9.19 26.20
C ARG A 58 -3.82 -8.26 26.97
N GLN A 59 -3.80 -8.35 28.30
CA GLN A 59 -2.93 -7.53 29.17
C GLN A 59 -1.44 -7.82 28.93
N LEU A 60 -1.10 -9.08 28.68
CA LEU A 60 0.27 -9.50 28.38
C LEU A 60 0.63 -9.31 26.88
N GLY A 61 -0.32 -8.88 26.05
CA GLY A 61 -0.15 -8.74 24.60
C GLY A 61 0.26 -10.04 23.91
N VAL A 62 -0.14 -11.18 24.47
CA VAL A 62 0.18 -12.54 23.98
C VAL A 62 -0.96 -13.12 23.17
N ASP A 63 -2.17 -12.57 23.29
CA ASP A 63 -3.37 -12.94 22.52
C ASP A 63 -3.17 -12.84 20.99
N LYS A 64 -2.10 -12.17 20.52
CA LYS A 64 -1.72 -12.04 19.10
C LYS A 64 -0.43 -12.78 18.74
N ARG A 65 0.16 -13.51 19.70
CA ARG A 65 1.42 -14.26 19.55
C ARG A 65 1.15 -15.75 19.68
N VAL A 66 2.03 -16.57 19.11
CA VAL A 66 1.94 -18.03 19.19
C VAL A 66 1.87 -18.52 20.64
N ASP A 67 2.66 -17.92 21.53
CA ASP A 67 2.65 -18.24 22.97
C ASP A 67 1.27 -18.07 23.62
N GLY A 68 0.42 -17.16 23.12
CA GLY A 68 -0.94 -16.99 23.64
C GLY A 68 -1.90 -18.07 23.16
N LEU A 69 -1.72 -18.59 21.94
CA LEU A 69 -2.46 -19.74 21.46
C LEU A 69 -2.13 -20.97 22.31
N GLU A 70 -0.86 -21.21 22.66
CA GLU A 70 -0.48 -22.33 23.55
C GLU A 70 -1.23 -22.28 24.88
N ALA A 71 -1.31 -21.09 25.49
CA ALA A 71 -2.06 -20.88 26.73
C ALA A 71 -3.57 -21.14 26.53
N ILE A 72 -4.17 -20.60 25.47
CA ILE A 72 -5.59 -20.81 25.12
C ILE A 72 -5.90 -22.30 24.91
N VAL A 73 -5.00 -23.00 24.22
CA VAL A 73 -5.09 -24.43 23.96
C VAL A 73 -4.99 -25.23 25.27
N ALA A 74 -4.04 -24.88 26.15
CA ALA A 74 -3.86 -25.51 27.45
C ALA A 74 -5.08 -25.32 28.38
N MET A 75 -5.80 -24.20 28.25
CA MET A 75 -7.05 -23.92 28.99
C MET A 75 -8.26 -24.72 28.50
N ASN A 76 -8.17 -25.44 27.38
CA ASN A 76 -9.28 -26.18 26.77
C ASN A 76 -10.53 -25.31 26.49
N ALA A 77 -10.33 -24.09 25.97
CA ALA A 77 -11.39 -23.10 25.78
C ALA A 77 -11.72 -22.86 24.29
N PRO A 78 -12.63 -23.64 23.65
CA PRO A 78 -12.88 -23.57 22.20
C PRO A 78 -13.28 -22.18 21.69
N ARG A 79 -14.12 -21.44 22.45
CA ARG A 79 -14.53 -20.08 22.08
C ARG A 79 -13.35 -19.10 21.96
N LEU A 80 -12.32 -19.28 22.79
CA LEU A 80 -11.13 -18.42 22.74
C LEU A 80 -10.23 -18.77 21.55
N VAL A 81 -10.21 -20.05 21.13
CA VAL A 81 -9.57 -20.47 19.88
C VAL A 81 -10.26 -19.85 18.67
N ASP A 82 -11.61 -19.88 18.63
CA ASP A 82 -12.39 -19.22 17.58
C ASP A 82 -12.16 -17.71 17.55
N GLN A 83 -12.15 -17.04 18.71
CA GLN A 83 -11.88 -15.60 18.79
C GLN A 83 -10.44 -15.25 18.38
N TRP A 84 -9.46 -16.09 18.73
CA TRP A 84 -8.08 -15.92 18.29
C TRP A 84 -7.98 -16.02 16.75
N ARG A 85 -8.71 -16.97 16.15
CA ARG A 85 -8.82 -17.12 14.69
C ARG A 85 -9.49 -15.89 14.05
N ASP A 86 -10.68 -15.51 14.53
CA ASP A 86 -11.56 -14.52 13.89
C ASP A 86 -11.15 -13.06 14.14
N GLY A 87 -10.62 -12.76 15.34
CA GLY A 87 -10.49 -11.37 15.80
C GLY A 87 -9.16 -10.68 15.48
N LEU A 88 -8.04 -11.41 15.32
CA LEU A 88 -6.75 -10.79 15.60
C LEU A 88 -5.53 -11.26 14.78
N GLY A 89 -5.68 -12.15 13.80
CA GLY A 89 -4.54 -12.54 12.97
C GLY A 89 -4.69 -13.73 12.04
N GLY A 90 -5.79 -14.50 12.09
CA GLY A 90 -5.97 -15.68 11.24
C GLY A 90 -5.89 -15.39 9.73
N SER A 91 -6.38 -14.23 9.28
CA SER A 91 -6.24 -13.79 7.88
C SER A 91 -5.02 -12.90 7.64
N SER A 92 -4.69 -11.96 8.54
CA SER A 92 -3.61 -10.97 8.29
C SER A 92 -2.20 -11.43 8.65
N LEU A 93 -2.02 -12.33 9.63
CA LEU A 93 -0.69 -12.91 9.92
C LEU A 93 -0.29 -13.94 8.86
N PHE A 94 -1.26 -14.62 8.24
CA PHE A 94 -1.02 -15.78 7.39
C PHE A 94 -1.27 -15.55 5.89
N ASN A 95 -2.16 -14.62 5.50
CA ASN A 95 -2.35 -14.29 4.07
C ASN A 95 -1.33 -13.27 3.55
N ASP A 96 -0.92 -12.29 4.36
CA ASP A 96 -0.04 -11.19 3.90
C ASP A 96 1.46 -11.50 4.01
N ARG A 97 1.86 -12.45 4.88
CA ARG A 97 3.28 -12.67 5.17
C ARG A 97 4.03 -13.60 4.24
N GLY A 98 3.37 -14.42 3.42
CA GLY A 98 3.99 -15.26 2.37
C GLY A 98 5.13 -16.22 2.79
N GLN A 99 5.61 -16.13 4.03
CA GLN A 99 6.67 -16.88 4.67
C GLN A 99 6.25 -16.99 6.13
N ASP A 100 5.50 -18.03 6.42
CA ASP A 100 5.23 -18.44 7.78
C ASP A 100 6.57 -18.66 8.51
N SER A 101 6.78 -18.02 9.66
CA SER A 101 7.95 -18.30 10.50
C SER A 101 7.95 -19.80 10.84
N PRO A 102 8.93 -20.60 10.38
CA PRO A 102 8.90 -22.05 10.58
C PRO A 102 8.84 -22.44 12.06
N ARG A 103 9.43 -21.60 12.92
CA ARG A 103 9.39 -21.76 14.37
C ARG A 103 7.99 -21.56 14.95
N GLU A 104 7.29 -20.53 14.50
CA GLU A 104 5.92 -20.24 14.96
C GLU A 104 4.96 -21.36 14.57
N ILE A 105 5.03 -21.86 13.32
CA ILE A 105 4.24 -23.02 12.90
C ILE A 105 4.54 -24.23 13.78
N ALA A 106 5.82 -24.56 14.00
CA ALA A 106 6.19 -25.76 14.74
C ALA A 106 5.66 -25.74 16.19
N VAL A 107 5.66 -24.56 16.81
CA VAL A 107 5.10 -24.36 18.16
C VAL A 107 3.58 -24.55 18.14
N ILE A 108 2.86 -23.93 17.18
CA ILE A 108 1.41 -24.13 17.03
C ILE A 108 1.09 -25.62 16.78
N GLU A 109 1.79 -26.27 15.86
CA GLU A 109 1.60 -27.69 15.56
C GLU A 109 1.78 -28.54 16.82
N THR A 110 2.85 -28.32 17.58
CA THR A 110 3.13 -29.06 18.81
C THR A 110 2.02 -28.87 19.84
N ALA A 111 1.60 -27.63 20.10
CA ALA A 111 0.57 -27.31 21.07
C ALA A 111 -0.80 -27.90 20.68
N VAL A 112 -1.18 -27.73 19.41
CA VAL A 112 -2.45 -28.25 18.89
C VAL A 112 -2.44 -29.79 18.89
N LEU A 113 -1.36 -30.44 18.44
CA LEU A 113 -1.27 -31.91 18.43
C LEU A 113 -1.30 -32.50 19.84
N ALA A 114 -0.57 -31.90 20.78
CA ALA A 114 -0.60 -32.32 22.18
C ALA A 114 -2.01 -32.24 22.76
N GLN A 115 -2.78 -31.22 22.40
CA GLN A 115 -4.16 -31.09 22.85
C GLN A 115 -5.11 -32.04 22.12
N MET A 116 -4.97 -32.21 20.80
CA MET A 116 -5.76 -33.17 20.05
C MET A 116 -5.57 -34.60 20.56
N ALA A 117 -4.36 -34.97 20.99
CA ALA A 117 -4.09 -36.27 21.61
C ALA A 117 -4.82 -36.46 22.95
N LYS A 118 -5.00 -35.38 23.73
CA LYS A 118 -5.72 -35.38 25.01
C LYS A 118 -7.24 -35.30 24.85
N ALA A 119 -7.73 -34.60 23.83
CA ALA A 119 -9.14 -34.24 23.63
C ALA A 119 -10.05 -35.40 23.15
N LYS A 120 -9.83 -36.64 23.61
CA LYS A 120 -10.61 -37.82 23.20
C LYS A 120 -12.13 -37.73 23.47
N SER A 121 -12.63 -36.69 24.13
CA SER A 121 -14.06 -36.52 24.47
C SER A 121 -14.69 -35.15 24.18
N ASP A 122 -13.95 -34.11 23.78
CA ASP A 122 -14.53 -32.78 23.49
C ASP A 122 -14.53 -32.47 21.99
N ALA A 123 -15.68 -32.72 21.35
CA ALA A 123 -15.90 -32.45 19.93
C ALA A 123 -15.73 -30.96 19.58
N LYS A 124 -16.12 -30.03 20.46
CA LYS A 124 -16.07 -28.59 20.16
C LYS A 124 -14.64 -28.06 20.17
N MET A 125 -13.83 -28.48 21.14
CA MET A 125 -12.41 -28.13 21.15
C MET A 125 -11.69 -28.72 19.94
N THR A 126 -12.01 -29.97 19.62
CA THR A 126 -11.48 -30.64 18.45
C THR A 126 -11.83 -29.89 17.15
N ASP A 127 -13.06 -29.42 16.99
CA ASP A 127 -13.49 -28.65 15.82
C ASP A 127 -12.80 -27.29 15.74
N ALA A 128 -12.69 -26.57 16.86
CA ALA A 128 -12.01 -25.27 16.91
C ALA A 128 -10.52 -25.40 16.52
N LEU A 129 -9.83 -26.44 17.01
CA LEU A 129 -8.44 -26.73 16.66
C LEU A 129 -8.28 -27.15 15.20
N ALA A 130 -9.23 -27.90 14.64
CA ALA A 130 -9.25 -28.23 13.23
C ALA A 130 -9.37 -26.99 12.35
N GLN A 131 -10.22 -26.04 12.76
CA GLN A 131 -10.41 -24.77 12.07
C GLN A 131 -9.14 -23.91 12.12
N VAL A 132 -8.34 -23.98 13.19
CA VAL A 132 -6.98 -23.37 13.22
C VAL A 132 -6.09 -23.97 12.14
N PHE A 133 -6.04 -25.31 11.99
CA PHE A 133 -5.31 -25.93 10.87
C PHE A 133 -5.91 -25.65 9.50
N GLY A 134 -7.21 -25.34 9.43
CA GLY A 134 -7.86 -24.84 8.24
C GLY A 134 -7.37 -23.44 7.83
N THR A 135 -6.86 -22.64 8.75
CA THR A 135 -6.36 -21.29 8.48
C THR A 135 -4.84 -21.17 8.44
N ILE A 136 -4.09 -22.10 9.03
CA ILE A 136 -2.61 -22.11 9.00
C ILE A 136 -2.03 -23.19 8.08
N ARG A 137 -0.88 -22.90 7.45
CA ARG A 137 -0.14 -23.88 6.66
C ARG A 137 0.84 -24.68 7.52
N TRP A 138 0.41 -25.84 7.97
CA TRP A 138 1.20 -26.73 8.81
C TRP A 138 2.20 -27.57 7.98
N ARG A 139 3.24 -28.14 8.61
CA ARG A 139 4.37 -28.78 7.91
C ARG A 139 4.75 -30.17 8.42
N SER A 140 4.27 -30.64 9.56
CA SER A 140 4.72 -31.89 10.15
C SER A 140 3.98 -33.12 9.60
N ARG A 141 4.70 -34.24 9.37
CA ARG A 141 4.08 -35.53 9.03
C ARG A 141 3.15 -36.04 10.13
N GLN A 142 3.52 -35.81 11.39
CA GLN A 142 2.69 -36.18 12.54
C GLN A 142 1.33 -35.47 12.51
N THR A 143 1.29 -34.19 12.13
CA THR A 143 0.04 -33.44 11.96
C THR A 143 -0.84 -34.11 10.91
N PHE A 144 -0.25 -34.49 9.77
CA PHE A 144 -0.95 -35.19 8.71
C PHE A 144 -1.56 -36.51 9.19
N ASP A 145 -0.78 -37.37 9.84
CA ASP A 145 -1.26 -38.68 10.26
C ASP A 145 -2.40 -38.57 11.29
N VAL A 146 -2.32 -37.60 12.21
CA VAL A 146 -3.40 -37.30 13.17
C VAL A 146 -4.66 -36.80 12.46
N LEU A 147 -4.52 -35.89 11.50
CA LEU A 147 -5.65 -35.37 10.72
C LEU A 147 -6.26 -36.47 9.83
N LYS A 148 -5.45 -37.25 9.11
CA LYS A 148 -5.88 -38.36 8.24
C LYS A 148 -6.68 -39.40 9.02
N ALA A 149 -6.20 -39.82 10.20
CA ALA A 149 -6.92 -40.75 11.07
C ALA A 149 -8.30 -40.23 11.48
N ARG A 150 -8.45 -38.90 11.64
CA ARG A 150 -9.74 -38.27 12.00
C ARG A 150 -10.65 -38.06 10.81
N VAL A 151 -10.12 -37.75 9.62
CA VAL A 151 -10.90 -37.65 8.38
C VAL A 151 -11.62 -38.98 8.09
N ILE A 152 -10.97 -40.11 8.39
CA ILE A 152 -11.53 -41.45 8.18
C ILE A 152 -12.53 -41.85 9.29
N GLY A 153 -12.48 -41.23 10.47
CA GLY A 153 -13.39 -41.54 11.60
C GLY A 153 -14.78 -40.87 11.52
N PRO A 154 -15.81 -41.31 12.28
CA PRO A 154 -17.21 -40.85 12.10
C PRO A 154 -17.54 -39.46 12.67
N VAL A 155 -16.59 -38.75 13.29
CA VAL A 155 -16.90 -37.67 14.27
C VAL A 155 -17.19 -36.29 13.65
N TRP A 156 -16.79 -36.02 12.41
CA TRP A 156 -16.91 -34.67 11.79
C TRP A 156 -17.89 -34.64 10.60
N PRO A 157 -18.45 -33.49 10.19
CA PRO A 157 -19.11 -33.37 8.89
C PRO A 157 -18.11 -33.71 7.77
N PRO A 158 -18.48 -34.48 6.72
CA PRO A 158 -17.54 -34.94 5.68
C PRO A 158 -16.71 -33.82 5.04
N GLU A 159 -17.30 -32.66 4.79
CA GLU A 159 -16.66 -31.55 4.06
C GLU A 159 -15.61 -30.81 4.91
N SER A 160 -15.92 -30.55 6.18
CA SER A 160 -15.03 -29.84 7.12
C SER A 160 -13.77 -30.63 7.49
N ARG A 161 -13.74 -31.95 7.24
CA ARG A 161 -12.60 -32.83 7.55
C ARG A 161 -11.40 -32.61 6.65
N PHE A 162 -11.63 -32.31 5.38
CA PHE A 162 -10.56 -32.30 4.40
C PHE A 162 -9.83 -30.96 4.37
N HIS A 163 -10.50 -29.85 4.70
CA HIS A 163 -9.87 -28.53 4.61
C HIS A 163 -8.57 -28.41 5.43
N PRO A 164 -8.50 -28.88 6.71
CA PRO A 164 -7.25 -28.88 7.46
C PRO A 164 -6.18 -29.75 6.80
N LEU A 165 -6.57 -30.93 6.29
CA LEU A 165 -5.63 -31.87 5.67
C LEU A 165 -5.02 -31.31 4.37
N LEU A 166 -5.84 -30.63 3.58
CA LEU A 166 -5.46 -30.02 2.31
C LEU A 166 -4.66 -28.73 2.49
N ASN A 167 -4.57 -28.15 3.69
CA ASN A 167 -3.85 -26.91 3.97
C ASN A 167 -2.40 -27.14 4.43
N THR A 168 -1.72 -28.21 3.99
CA THR A 168 -0.30 -28.45 4.32
C THR A 168 0.67 -27.72 3.39
N ALA A 169 1.83 -27.34 3.93
CA ALA A 169 2.98 -26.85 3.18
C ALA A 169 4.14 -27.87 3.11
N ASN A 170 3.95 -29.11 3.58
CA ASN A 170 4.97 -30.14 3.48
C ASN A 170 4.94 -30.83 2.11
N PRO A 171 5.99 -30.70 1.28
CA PRO A 171 6.05 -31.33 -0.04
C PRO A 171 6.03 -32.86 -0.01
N ASP A 172 6.54 -33.49 1.07
CA ASP A 172 6.63 -34.95 1.21
C ASP A 172 5.26 -35.61 1.44
N LEU A 173 4.20 -34.81 1.62
CA LEU A 173 2.83 -35.27 1.81
C LEU A 173 2.02 -35.32 0.53
N GLY A 174 2.61 -34.96 -0.61
CA GLY A 174 1.93 -34.97 -1.90
C GLY A 174 1.33 -36.33 -2.26
N GLU A 175 2.14 -37.39 -2.21
CA GLU A 175 1.67 -38.76 -2.49
C GLU A 175 0.67 -39.27 -1.44
N PRO A 176 0.92 -39.14 -0.12
CA PRO A 176 -0.07 -39.49 0.90
C PRO A 176 -1.42 -38.79 0.78
N LEU A 177 -1.44 -37.54 0.28
CA LEU A 177 -2.68 -36.81 -0.02
C LEU A 177 -3.39 -37.37 -1.26
N LEU A 178 -2.63 -37.75 -2.29
CA LEU A 178 -3.16 -38.32 -3.52
C LEU A 178 -3.85 -39.68 -3.27
N GLU A 179 -3.39 -40.46 -2.29
CA GLU A 179 -4.08 -41.68 -1.85
C GLU A 179 -5.52 -41.43 -1.37
N LEU A 180 -5.82 -40.22 -0.91
CA LEU A 180 -7.13 -39.86 -0.38
C LEU A 180 -8.09 -39.33 -1.44
N ARG A 181 -7.66 -39.23 -2.70
CA ARG A 181 -8.44 -38.61 -3.80
C ARG A 181 -9.88 -39.15 -3.90
N ASP A 182 -10.06 -40.46 -3.73
CA ASP A 182 -11.36 -41.12 -3.88
C ASP A 182 -12.27 -40.90 -2.64
N ALA A 183 -11.67 -40.52 -1.50
CA ALA A 183 -12.37 -40.17 -0.29
C ALA A 183 -12.76 -38.68 -0.22
N ILE A 184 -12.19 -37.83 -1.08
CA ILE A 184 -12.43 -36.37 -1.06
C ILE A 184 -13.82 -36.06 -1.64
N PRO A 185 -14.70 -35.38 -0.88
CA PRO A 185 -16.01 -34.95 -1.36
C PRO A 185 -15.89 -34.07 -2.61
N THR A 186 -16.87 -34.15 -3.51
CA THR A 186 -16.90 -33.35 -4.74
C THR A 186 -16.77 -31.85 -4.45
N SER A 187 -17.39 -31.36 -3.37
CA SER A 187 -17.31 -29.96 -2.91
C SER A 187 -15.90 -29.50 -2.52
N MET A 188 -14.99 -30.44 -2.21
CA MET A 188 -13.61 -30.16 -1.77
C MET A 188 -12.56 -30.43 -2.85
N ARG A 189 -12.96 -30.87 -4.05
CA ARG A 189 -12.02 -31.18 -5.15
C ARG A 189 -11.21 -29.97 -5.58
N GLN A 190 -11.78 -28.76 -5.58
CA GLN A 190 -11.03 -27.54 -5.88
C GLN A 190 -9.88 -27.29 -4.89
N SER A 191 -10.17 -27.41 -3.59
CA SER A 191 -9.15 -27.28 -2.54
C SER A 191 -8.08 -28.36 -2.65
N PHE A 192 -8.45 -29.56 -3.08
CA PHE A 192 -7.50 -30.65 -3.33
C PHE A 192 -6.57 -30.33 -4.51
N LEU A 193 -7.11 -29.88 -5.64
CA LEU A 193 -6.33 -29.46 -6.80
C LEU A 193 -5.39 -28.29 -6.47
N ALA A 194 -5.86 -27.32 -5.69
CA ALA A 194 -5.04 -26.23 -5.18
C ALA A 194 -3.88 -26.75 -4.31
N ALA A 195 -4.13 -27.76 -3.46
CA ALA A 195 -3.09 -28.40 -2.66
C ALA A 195 -2.06 -29.14 -3.54
N MET A 196 -2.50 -29.90 -4.55
CA MET A 196 -1.61 -30.60 -5.48
C MET A 196 -0.71 -29.64 -6.25
N THR A 197 -1.28 -28.53 -6.75
CA THR A 197 -0.55 -27.44 -7.40
C THR A 197 0.50 -26.86 -6.47
N ARG A 198 0.09 -26.46 -5.25
CA ARG A 198 0.96 -25.82 -4.26
C ARG A 198 2.14 -26.71 -3.86
N LEU A 199 1.88 -28.00 -3.68
CA LEU A 199 2.89 -29.00 -3.28
C LEU A 199 3.69 -29.56 -4.46
N LYS A 200 3.38 -29.15 -5.69
CA LYS A 200 4.04 -29.60 -6.93
C LYS A 200 4.05 -31.13 -7.10
N VAL A 201 2.94 -31.79 -6.79
CA VAL A 201 2.82 -33.25 -6.77
C VAL A 201 2.71 -33.81 -8.20
N LYS A 202 3.84 -34.03 -8.88
CA LYS A 202 3.85 -34.57 -10.26
C LYS A 202 3.15 -35.92 -10.38
N ALA A 203 3.18 -36.76 -9.34
CA ALA A 203 2.46 -38.03 -9.30
C ALA A 203 0.92 -37.89 -9.46
N ALA A 204 0.36 -36.70 -9.23
CA ALA A 204 -1.06 -36.43 -9.44
C ALA A 204 -1.43 -36.23 -10.92
N LEU A 205 -0.46 -36.05 -11.82
CA LEU A 205 -0.69 -35.78 -13.24
C LEU A 205 -1.62 -36.82 -13.91
N PRO A 206 -1.38 -38.14 -13.82
CA PRO A 206 -2.26 -39.11 -14.49
C PRO A 206 -3.71 -39.04 -14.01
N PHE A 207 -3.91 -38.76 -12.72
CA PHE A 207 -5.25 -38.59 -12.15
C PHE A 207 -5.93 -37.33 -12.66
N ILE A 208 -5.22 -36.20 -12.69
CA ILE A 208 -5.75 -34.92 -13.18
C ILE A 208 -6.09 -35.01 -14.67
N GLU A 209 -5.20 -35.60 -15.48
CA GLU A 209 -5.42 -35.84 -16.91
C GLU A 209 -6.64 -36.73 -17.14
N ALA A 210 -6.72 -37.88 -16.46
CA ALA A 210 -7.86 -38.78 -16.57
C ALA A 210 -9.16 -38.11 -16.14
N THR A 211 -9.14 -37.34 -15.04
CA THR A 211 -10.30 -36.59 -14.56
C THR A 211 -10.75 -35.54 -15.58
N LEU A 212 -9.81 -34.80 -16.17
CA LEU A 212 -10.13 -33.80 -17.19
C LEU A 212 -10.76 -34.43 -18.44
N LEU A 213 -10.25 -35.58 -18.90
CA LEU A 213 -10.71 -36.22 -20.14
C LEU A 213 -12.02 -37.00 -19.99
N THR A 214 -12.28 -37.58 -18.81
CA THR A 214 -13.50 -38.38 -18.57
C THR A 214 -14.70 -37.58 -18.08
N ARG A 215 -14.48 -36.32 -17.70
CA ARG A 215 -15.50 -35.42 -17.15
C ARG A 215 -16.55 -35.02 -18.20
N GLN A 216 -17.81 -34.95 -17.77
CA GLN A 216 -18.91 -34.46 -18.60
C GLN A 216 -18.86 -32.94 -18.79
N PRO A 217 -19.29 -32.41 -19.94
CA PRO A 217 -19.38 -30.97 -20.16
C PRO A 217 -20.25 -30.25 -19.12
N GLY A 218 -19.81 -29.09 -18.64
CA GLY A 218 -20.61 -28.22 -17.77
C GLY A 218 -20.61 -28.57 -16.28
N GLU A 219 -19.88 -29.61 -15.86
CA GLU A 219 -19.56 -29.77 -14.46
C GLU A 219 -18.77 -28.53 -13.95
N LEU A 220 -18.56 -28.36 -12.64
CA LEU A 220 -17.72 -27.27 -12.11
C LEU A 220 -16.23 -27.70 -12.13
N PHE A 221 -15.26 -26.77 -12.18
CA PHE A 221 -13.80 -26.99 -12.05
C PHE A 221 -12.90 -27.26 -13.29
N VAL A 222 -13.34 -27.15 -14.56
CA VAL A 222 -12.41 -27.30 -15.72
C VAL A 222 -11.25 -26.31 -15.65
N GLY A 223 -11.54 -25.05 -15.33
CA GLY A 223 -10.50 -24.02 -15.19
C GLY A 223 -9.46 -24.38 -14.13
N ASP A 224 -9.88 -24.88 -12.97
CA ASP A 224 -8.97 -25.25 -11.88
C ASP A 224 -8.14 -26.50 -12.19
N LEU A 225 -8.74 -27.51 -12.83
CA LEU A 225 -8.01 -28.66 -13.36
C LEU A 225 -6.96 -28.22 -14.38
N SER A 226 -7.33 -27.30 -15.26
CA SER A 226 -6.43 -26.78 -16.30
C SER A 226 -5.25 -26.03 -15.70
N ARG A 227 -5.50 -25.11 -14.75
CA ARG A 227 -4.42 -24.39 -14.05
C ARG A 227 -3.52 -25.34 -13.26
N THR A 228 -4.08 -26.36 -12.63
CA THR A 228 -3.30 -27.36 -11.88
C THR A 228 -2.41 -28.17 -12.82
N LEU A 229 -2.96 -28.65 -13.94
CA LEU A 229 -2.21 -29.40 -14.94
C LEU A 229 -1.08 -28.55 -15.52
N LEU A 230 -1.37 -27.29 -15.85
CA LEU A 230 -0.38 -26.31 -16.29
C LEU A 230 0.74 -26.12 -15.26
N ALA A 231 0.44 -26.09 -13.96
CA ALA A 231 1.47 -25.88 -12.94
C ALA A 231 2.36 -27.11 -12.70
N LEU A 232 1.92 -28.32 -13.07
CA LEU A 232 2.59 -29.58 -12.73
C LEU A 232 3.31 -30.25 -13.91
N ASP A 233 2.79 -30.12 -15.14
CA ASP A 233 3.39 -30.69 -16.35
C ASP A 233 4.49 -29.76 -16.86
N ASP A 234 5.62 -30.27 -17.32
CA ASP A 234 6.70 -29.44 -17.87
C ASP A 234 6.41 -29.00 -19.32
N ARG A 235 5.47 -29.64 -20.02
CA ARG A 235 5.03 -29.33 -21.39
C ARG A 235 4.01 -28.19 -21.40
N PHE A 236 4.03 -27.35 -22.44
CA PHE A 236 3.10 -26.22 -22.55
C PHE A 236 2.58 -26.00 -24.00
N PRO A 237 1.26 -26.12 -24.24
CA PRO A 237 0.25 -26.63 -23.32
C PRO A 237 0.35 -28.17 -23.16
N PRO A 238 -0.07 -28.73 -22.02
CA PRO A 238 -0.14 -30.18 -21.80
C PRO A 238 -1.03 -30.88 -22.85
N PRO A 239 -0.66 -32.06 -23.37
CA PRO A 239 -1.45 -32.79 -24.37
C PRO A 239 -2.89 -33.09 -23.95
N ALA A 240 -3.15 -33.31 -22.66
CA ALA A 240 -4.50 -33.54 -22.17
C ALA A 240 -5.40 -32.30 -22.28
N LEU A 241 -4.85 -31.07 -22.17
CA LEU A 241 -5.63 -29.85 -22.45
C LEU A 241 -6.00 -29.77 -23.93
N LEU A 242 -5.06 -30.10 -24.82
CA LEU A 242 -5.30 -30.10 -26.27
C LEU A 242 -6.34 -31.15 -26.67
N ALA A 243 -6.26 -32.34 -26.08
CA ALA A 243 -7.24 -33.40 -26.29
C ALA A 243 -8.63 -32.99 -25.78
N ARG A 244 -8.70 -32.35 -24.60
CA ARG A 244 -9.95 -31.84 -24.06
C ARG A 244 -10.58 -30.78 -24.96
N ILE A 245 -9.80 -29.81 -25.45
CA ILE A 245 -10.29 -28.80 -26.40
C ILE A 245 -10.90 -29.50 -27.62
N ARG A 246 -10.21 -30.48 -28.22
CA ARG A 246 -10.73 -31.21 -29.39
C ARG A 246 -12.04 -31.94 -29.09
N GLN A 247 -12.13 -32.62 -27.96
CA GLN A 247 -13.35 -33.33 -27.55
C GLN A 247 -14.52 -32.37 -27.36
N ASP A 248 -14.25 -31.18 -26.84
CA ASP A 248 -15.26 -30.17 -26.57
C ASP A 248 -15.72 -29.39 -27.82
N LEU A 249 -14.96 -29.48 -28.93
CA LEU A 249 -15.30 -28.83 -30.20
C LEU A 249 -16.46 -29.50 -30.95
N ASP A 250 -16.73 -30.78 -30.69
CA ASP A 250 -17.81 -31.52 -31.37
C ASP A 250 -19.21 -31.12 -30.86
N GLY A 251 -19.29 -30.25 -29.86
CA GLY A 251 -20.53 -29.71 -29.30
C GLY A 251 -21.17 -28.58 -30.13
N THR A 252 -22.45 -28.31 -29.89
CA THR A 252 -23.14 -27.14 -30.47
C THR A 252 -22.61 -25.83 -29.87
N PRO A 253 -22.77 -24.67 -30.54
CA PRO A 253 -22.34 -23.35 -30.06
C PRO A 253 -22.77 -22.98 -28.63
N GLU A 254 -23.93 -23.48 -28.18
CA GLU A 254 -24.50 -23.24 -26.84
C GLU A 254 -24.17 -24.36 -25.85
N SER A 255 -23.37 -25.35 -26.26
CA SER A 255 -23.05 -26.48 -25.41
C SER A 255 -22.12 -26.07 -24.26
N PRO A 256 -22.32 -26.63 -23.05
CA PRO A 256 -21.37 -26.48 -21.95
C PRO A 256 -19.93 -26.92 -22.30
N ALA A 257 -19.76 -27.75 -23.33
CA ALA A 257 -18.45 -28.20 -23.80
C ALA A 257 -17.62 -27.04 -24.35
N LEU A 258 -18.23 -26.19 -25.16
CA LEU A 258 -17.58 -25.01 -25.71
C LEU A 258 -17.24 -23.95 -24.64
N GLN A 259 -18.00 -23.90 -23.55
CA GLN A 259 -17.65 -23.10 -22.38
C GLN A 259 -16.42 -23.69 -21.66
N ASP A 260 -16.37 -25.01 -21.49
CA ASP A 260 -15.21 -25.70 -20.90
C ASP A 260 -13.93 -25.45 -21.72
N ALA A 261 -14.00 -25.58 -23.05
CA ALA A 261 -12.88 -25.25 -23.95
C ALA A 261 -12.42 -23.79 -23.79
N SER A 262 -13.35 -22.84 -23.64
CA SER A 262 -13.01 -21.43 -23.38
C SER A 262 -12.30 -21.24 -22.04
N LEU A 263 -12.72 -21.95 -20.98
CA LEU A 263 -12.05 -21.95 -19.68
C LEU A 263 -10.64 -22.53 -19.75
N VAL A 264 -10.41 -23.57 -20.57
CA VAL A 264 -9.06 -24.11 -20.83
C VAL A 264 -8.18 -23.04 -21.48
N LEU A 265 -8.67 -22.34 -22.51
CA LEU A 265 -7.93 -21.27 -23.17
C LEU A 265 -7.62 -20.10 -22.23
N ALA A 266 -8.58 -19.74 -21.36
CA ALA A 266 -8.36 -18.72 -20.33
C ALA A 266 -7.24 -19.14 -19.36
N ALA A 267 -7.24 -20.40 -18.91
CA ALA A 267 -6.17 -20.92 -18.04
C ALA A 267 -4.79 -20.90 -18.73
N ILE A 268 -4.72 -21.24 -20.03
CA ILE A 268 -3.47 -21.14 -20.80
C ILE A 268 -3.03 -19.67 -20.91
N ALA A 269 -3.94 -18.74 -21.17
CA ALA A 269 -3.62 -17.31 -21.25
C ALA A 269 -3.17 -16.70 -19.90
N GLU A 270 -3.69 -17.22 -18.79
CA GLU A 270 -3.34 -16.80 -17.43
C GLU A 270 -1.99 -17.34 -16.94
N ASP A 271 -1.43 -18.36 -17.60
CA ASP A 271 -0.15 -18.95 -17.18
C ASP A 271 1.02 -17.99 -17.37
N LYS A 272 1.78 -17.79 -16.29
CA LYS A 272 2.94 -16.87 -16.24
C LYS A 272 4.26 -17.60 -16.01
N SER A 273 4.30 -18.91 -16.27
CA SER A 273 5.49 -19.71 -16.02
C SER A 273 6.68 -19.35 -16.94
N GLY A 274 6.42 -18.63 -18.04
CA GLY A 274 7.42 -18.28 -19.05
C GLY A 274 7.87 -19.45 -19.92
N ARG A 275 7.15 -20.59 -19.89
CA ARG A 275 7.46 -21.74 -20.75
C ARG A 275 7.13 -21.41 -22.21
N PRO A 276 7.89 -21.92 -23.19
CA PRO A 276 7.55 -21.76 -24.59
C PRO A 276 6.24 -22.48 -24.90
N LEU A 277 5.28 -21.77 -25.49
CA LEU A 277 4.00 -22.32 -25.94
C LEU A 277 4.18 -23.06 -27.26
N ASP A 278 3.82 -24.34 -27.34
CA ASP A 278 3.61 -25.02 -28.62
C ASP A 278 2.30 -24.55 -29.26
N TYR A 279 2.39 -23.37 -29.88
CA TYR A 279 1.25 -22.72 -30.51
C TYR A 279 0.69 -23.53 -31.68
N ARG A 280 1.53 -24.28 -32.41
CA ARG A 280 1.07 -25.09 -33.55
C ARG A 280 0.18 -26.22 -33.07
N ALA A 281 0.56 -26.91 -32.00
CA ALA A 281 -0.25 -27.97 -31.41
C ALA A 281 -1.58 -27.42 -30.87
N LEU A 282 -1.56 -26.25 -30.21
CA LEU A 282 -2.77 -25.55 -29.76
C LEU A 282 -3.66 -25.13 -30.93
N ARG A 283 -3.09 -24.53 -31.97
CA ARG A 283 -3.85 -24.07 -33.12
C ARG A 283 -4.52 -25.24 -33.85
N ALA A 284 -3.83 -26.37 -33.95
CA ALA A 284 -4.38 -27.61 -34.51
C ALA A 284 -5.51 -28.21 -33.68
N SER A 285 -5.58 -27.96 -32.36
CA SER A 285 -6.70 -28.41 -31.53
C SER A 285 -7.95 -27.54 -31.63
N LEU A 286 -7.88 -26.34 -32.20
CA LEU A 286 -9.00 -25.38 -32.24
C LEU A 286 -9.91 -25.50 -33.49
N GLY A 287 -9.61 -26.43 -34.39
CA GLY A 287 -10.32 -26.56 -35.66
C GLY A 287 -10.02 -25.43 -36.65
N THR A 288 -10.52 -25.54 -37.89
CA THR A 288 -10.43 -24.47 -38.90
C THR A 288 -11.76 -24.39 -39.66
N PRO A 289 -12.51 -23.26 -39.55
CA PRO A 289 -12.20 -22.03 -38.81
C PRO A 289 -12.30 -22.20 -37.28
N VAL A 290 -11.69 -21.27 -36.53
CA VAL A 290 -11.81 -21.23 -35.05
C VAL A 290 -13.25 -20.82 -34.67
N PRO A 291 -13.95 -21.61 -33.82
CA PRO A 291 -15.29 -21.28 -33.35
C PRO A 291 -15.36 -19.92 -32.67
N ALA A 292 -16.47 -19.18 -32.90
CA ALA A 292 -16.62 -17.78 -32.48
C ALA A 292 -16.37 -17.55 -30.98
N ASN A 293 -16.85 -18.46 -30.13
CA ASN A 293 -16.73 -18.44 -28.67
C ASN A 293 -15.29 -18.71 -28.16
N LEU A 294 -14.41 -19.28 -28.99
CA LEU A 294 -13.01 -19.56 -28.64
C LEU A 294 -12.03 -18.50 -29.17
N ARG A 295 -12.49 -17.63 -30.08
CA ARG A 295 -11.66 -16.59 -30.72
C ARG A 295 -11.02 -15.67 -29.69
N GLU A 296 -11.78 -15.18 -28.71
CA GLU A 296 -11.24 -14.28 -27.68
C GLU A 296 -10.15 -14.97 -26.84
N GLY A 297 -10.37 -16.22 -26.43
CA GLY A 297 -9.38 -17.01 -25.71
C GLY A 297 -8.07 -17.15 -26.50
N LEU A 298 -8.15 -17.42 -27.81
CA LEU A 298 -6.98 -17.48 -28.68
C LEU A 298 -6.25 -16.13 -28.76
N VAL A 299 -6.97 -15.01 -28.92
CA VAL A 299 -6.37 -13.66 -28.93
C VAL A 299 -5.64 -13.38 -27.60
N ARG A 300 -6.25 -13.73 -26.46
CA ARG A 300 -5.62 -13.57 -25.14
C ARG A 300 -4.34 -14.39 -25.01
N ILE A 301 -4.30 -15.62 -25.51
CA ILE A 301 -3.10 -16.46 -25.52
C ILE A 301 -1.99 -15.82 -26.36
N ILE A 302 -2.31 -15.39 -27.59
CA ILE A 302 -1.32 -14.75 -28.48
C ILE A 302 -0.74 -13.49 -27.81
N GLN A 303 -1.59 -12.68 -27.17
CA GLN A 303 -1.17 -11.48 -26.46
C GLN A 303 -0.31 -11.80 -25.23
N ALA A 304 -0.76 -12.71 -24.36
CA ALA A 304 -0.10 -13.03 -23.10
C ALA A 304 1.27 -13.68 -23.31
N HIS A 305 1.37 -14.59 -24.29
CA HIS A 305 2.58 -15.36 -24.58
C HIS A 305 3.43 -14.77 -25.73
N ARG A 306 3.02 -13.62 -26.29
CA ARG A 306 3.71 -12.92 -27.39
C ARG A 306 4.04 -13.82 -28.59
N VAL A 307 3.09 -14.68 -28.96
CA VAL A 307 3.29 -15.70 -29.99
C VAL A 307 3.38 -15.05 -31.37
N THR A 308 4.53 -15.19 -32.05
CA THR A 308 4.74 -14.57 -33.36
C THR A 308 4.01 -15.32 -34.47
N GLU A 309 3.95 -16.65 -34.36
CA GLU A 309 3.23 -17.53 -35.28
C GLU A 309 1.72 -17.24 -35.34
N GLY A 310 1.15 -16.70 -34.26
CA GLY A 310 -0.28 -16.37 -34.17
C GLY A 310 -0.69 -15.04 -34.81
N ARG A 311 0.26 -14.27 -35.37
CA ARG A 311 -0.05 -12.98 -36.00
C ARG A 311 -1.01 -13.11 -37.18
N GLU A 312 -0.86 -14.14 -38.01
CA GLU A 312 -1.76 -14.39 -39.14
C GLU A 312 -3.16 -14.79 -38.66
N ASP A 313 -3.26 -15.53 -37.55
CA ASP A 313 -4.55 -15.82 -36.93
C ASP A 313 -5.21 -14.54 -36.41
N LEU A 314 -4.48 -13.55 -35.87
CA LEU A 314 -5.07 -12.26 -35.49
C LEU A 314 -5.69 -11.54 -36.70
N VAL A 315 -5.00 -11.49 -37.84
CA VAL A 315 -5.53 -10.88 -39.08
C VAL A 315 -6.79 -11.64 -39.53
N ALA A 316 -6.74 -12.97 -39.55
CA ALA A 316 -7.87 -13.81 -39.93
C ALA A 316 -9.07 -13.62 -39.00
N LEU A 317 -8.85 -13.45 -37.69
CA LEU A 317 -9.91 -13.20 -36.71
C LEU A 317 -10.54 -11.81 -36.88
N VAL A 318 -9.76 -10.79 -37.22
CA VAL A 318 -10.30 -9.47 -37.60
C VAL A 318 -11.16 -9.58 -38.85
N ALA A 319 -10.69 -10.32 -39.87
CA ALA A 319 -11.44 -10.56 -41.10
C ALA A 319 -12.69 -11.44 -40.88
N ALA A 320 -12.73 -12.25 -39.83
CA ALA A 320 -13.87 -13.12 -39.52
C ALA A 320 -15.01 -12.43 -38.75
N GLY A 321 -14.81 -11.19 -38.29
CA GLY A 321 -15.85 -10.37 -37.68
C GLY A 321 -16.24 -10.75 -36.24
N GLY A 322 -17.31 -10.13 -35.77
CA GLY A 322 -17.88 -10.29 -34.43
C GLY A 322 -17.09 -9.61 -33.31
N ASN A 323 -17.46 -9.89 -32.05
CA ASN A 323 -16.90 -9.24 -30.86
C ASN A 323 -15.38 -9.37 -30.73
N SER A 324 -14.82 -10.49 -31.19
CA SER A 324 -13.38 -10.74 -31.15
C SER A 324 -12.57 -9.91 -32.14
N ALA A 325 -13.19 -9.36 -33.19
CA ALA A 325 -12.47 -8.61 -34.23
C ALA A 325 -11.85 -7.33 -33.69
N ALA A 326 -12.60 -6.56 -32.89
CA ALA A 326 -12.06 -5.35 -32.26
C ALA A 326 -10.93 -5.67 -31.27
N PHE A 327 -11.06 -6.75 -30.50
CA PHE A 327 -10.02 -7.17 -29.56
C PHE A 327 -8.75 -7.64 -30.28
N ALA A 328 -8.87 -8.45 -31.33
CA ALA A 328 -7.73 -8.88 -32.16
C ALA A 328 -7.04 -7.68 -32.83
N ALA A 329 -7.81 -6.72 -33.37
CA ALA A 329 -7.27 -5.50 -33.96
C ALA A 329 -6.53 -4.65 -32.91
N GLY A 330 -7.06 -4.53 -31.70
CA GLY A 330 -6.39 -3.87 -30.59
C GLY A 330 -5.06 -4.53 -30.20
N VAL A 331 -5.00 -5.88 -30.20
CA VAL A 331 -3.74 -6.62 -29.95
C VAL A 331 -2.73 -6.36 -31.07
N VAL A 332 -3.15 -6.41 -32.34
CA VAL A 332 -2.25 -6.08 -33.46
C VAL A 332 -1.75 -4.64 -33.38
N ALA A 333 -2.62 -3.70 -33.03
CA ALA A 333 -2.25 -2.30 -32.86
C ALA A 333 -1.21 -2.08 -31.73
N ALA A 334 -0.98 -3.08 -30.87
CA ALA A 334 0.06 -3.09 -29.83
C ALA A 334 1.37 -3.80 -30.26
N ILE A 335 1.41 -4.47 -31.42
CA ILE A 335 2.60 -5.15 -31.95
C ILE A 335 3.36 -4.18 -32.87
N PRO A 336 4.66 -3.89 -32.65
CA PRO A 336 5.42 -2.91 -33.45
C PRO A 336 5.82 -3.48 -34.82
N ASP A 337 4.86 -3.71 -35.70
CA ASP A 337 5.01 -4.33 -37.02
C ASP A 337 4.16 -3.57 -38.08
N PRO A 338 4.79 -2.66 -38.85
CA PRO A 338 4.07 -1.82 -39.81
C PRO A 338 3.31 -2.57 -40.90
N ASP A 339 3.82 -3.72 -41.33
CA ASP A 339 3.19 -4.50 -42.40
C ASP A 339 2.01 -5.30 -41.84
N LEU A 340 2.11 -5.80 -40.60
CA LEU A 340 0.97 -6.38 -39.90
C LEU A 340 -0.15 -5.35 -39.69
N TRP A 341 0.18 -4.10 -39.34
CA TRP A 341 -0.82 -3.04 -39.18
C TRP A 341 -1.57 -2.75 -40.47
N LYS A 342 -0.86 -2.63 -41.61
CA LYS A 342 -1.50 -2.38 -42.91
C LYS A 342 -2.48 -3.49 -43.27
N ARG A 343 -2.05 -4.75 -43.18
CA ARG A 343 -2.89 -5.91 -43.50
C ARG A 343 -4.11 -6.02 -42.58
N THR A 344 -3.92 -5.75 -41.29
CA THR A 344 -5.01 -5.80 -40.30
C THR A 344 -5.97 -4.64 -40.44
N LEU A 345 -5.48 -3.45 -40.79
CA LEU A 345 -6.32 -2.28 -41.08
C LEU A 345 -7.21 -2.53 -42.30
N GLU A 346 -6.68 -3.13 -43.36
CA GLU A 346 -7.47 -3.53 -44.53
C GLU A 346 -8.56 -4.53 -44.15
N ALA A 347 -8.21 -5.59 -43.41
CA ALA A 347 -9.17 -6.56 -42.88
C ALA A 347 -10.23 -5.91 -41.98
N ALA A 348 -9.83 -4.99 -41.09
CA ALA A 348 -10.72 -4.29 -40.18
C ALA A 348 -11.71 -3.38 -40.93
N ARG A 349 -11.27 -2.68 -41.97
CA ARG A 349 -12.16 -1.85 -42.82
C ARG A 349 -13.17 -2.72 -43.57
N ALA A 350 -12.74 -3.85 -44.14
CA ALA A 350 -13.62 -4.79 -44.81
C ALA A 350 -14.66 -5.41 -43.85
N THR A 351 -14.25 -5.72 -42.61
CA THR A 351 -15.17 -6.18 -41.56
C THR A 351 -16.12 -5.06 -41.12
N LYS A 352 -15.64 -3.83 -40.91
CA LYS A 352 -16.49 -2.69 -40.54
C LYS A 352 -17.53 -2.36 -41.60
N ALA A 353 -17.20 -2.51 -42.88
CA ALA A 353 -18.17 -2.34 -43.97
C ALA A 353 -19.31 -3.38 -43.91
N ARG A 354 -19.04 -4.58 -43.39
CA ARG A 354 -20.03 -5.65 -43.17
C ARG A 354 -20.77 -5.53 -41.84
N GLU A 355 -20.14 -4.95 -40.83
CA GLU A 355 -20.65 -4.78 -39.45
C GLU A 355 -20.58 -3.30 -39.01
N PRO A 356 -21.35 -2.38 -39.61
CA PRO A 356 -21.24 -0.95 -39.36
C PRO A 356 -21.53 -0.56 -37.89
N GLU A 357 -22.29 -1.36 -37.17
CA GLU A 357 -22.64 -1.16 -35.75
C GLU A 357 -21.51 -1.48 -34.77
N ASN A 358 -20.43 -2.14 -35.20
CA ASN A 358 -19.32 -2.52 -34.32
C ASN A 358 -18.44 -1.30 -33.97
N ARG A 359 -18.83 -0.55 -32.93
CA ARG A 359 -18.16 0.69 -32.49
C ARG A 359 -16.76 0.46 -31.91
N TYR A 360 -16.49 -0.71 -31.34
CA TYR A 360 -15.18 -1.03 -30.78
C TYR A 360 -14.11 -1.15 -31.89
N LEU A 361 -14.52 -1.56 -33.09
CA LEU A 361 -13.62 -1.65 -34.23
C LEU A 361 -13.19 -0.26 -34.73
N ASP A 362 -14.01 0.79 -34.59
CA ASP A 362 -13.67 2.16 -35.00
C ASP A 362 -12.45 2.70 -34.26
N GLN A 363 -12.37 2.47 -32.94
CA GLN A 363 -11.23 2.87 -32.12
C GLN A 363 -9.95 2.14 -32.55
N SER A 364 -10.06 0.85 -32.86
CA SER A 364 -8.93 0.04 -33.31
C SER A 364 -8.45 0.46 -34.70
N ILE A 365 -9.37 0.77 -35.62
CA ILE A 365 -9.08 1.31 -36.94
C ILE A 365 -8.36 2.65 -36.80
N ALA A 366 -8.89 3.60 -36.02
CA ALA A 366 -8.28 4.92 -35.85
C ALA A 366 -6.86 4.83 -35.25
N GLN A 367 -6.66 3.93 -34.26
CA GLN A 367 -5.33 3.70 -33.68
C GLN A 367 -4.37 3.05 -34.69
N MET A 368 -4.82 2.07 -35.49
CA MET A 368 -4.00 1.46 -36.54
C MET A 368 -3.68 2.44 -37.67
N GLU A 369 -4.61 3.30 -38.08
CA GLU A 369 -4.36 4.37 -39.06
C GLU A 369 -3.27 5.31 -38.58
N LYS A 370 -3.32 5.72 -37.31
CA LYS A 370 -2.27 6.50 -36.67
C LYS A 370 -0.93 5.76 -36.69
N ASN A 371 -0.91 4.48 -36.32
CA ASN A 371 0.31 3.67 -36.30
C ASN A 371 0.90 3.50 -37.71
N VAL A 372 0.06 3.21 -38.72
CA VAL A 372 0.47 3.08 -40.14
C VAL A 372 1.03 4.40 -40.66
N ALA A 373 0.39 5.53 -40.33
CA ALA A 373 0.88 6.86 -40.72
C ALA A 373 2.23 7.20 -40.08
N GLN A 374 2.46 6.74 -38.84
CA GLN A 374 3.74 6.92 -38.15
C GLN A 374 4.82 5.91 -38.59
N GLY A 375 4.43 4.79 -39.20
CA GLY A 375 5.32 3.77 -39.74
C GLY A 375 6.37 3.28 -38.74
N ALA A 376 7.64 3.28 -39.16
CA ALA A 376 8.76 2.86 -38.32
C ALA A 376 8.91 3.71 -37.05
N ALA A 377 8.61 5.02 -37.10
CA ALA A 377 8.70 5.89 -35.92
C ALA A 377 7.64 5.55 -34.86
N GLY A 378 6.44 5.14 -35.31
CA GLY A 378 5.39 4.63 -34.42
C GLY A 378 5.81 3.31 -33.76
N ALA A 379 6.38 2.39 -34.54
CA ALA A 379 6.88 1.11 -34.05
C ALA A 379 8.00 1.30 -33.00
N GLU A 380 8.94 2.21 -33.24
CA GLU A 380 9.98 2.55 -32.26
C GLU A 380 9.42 3.20 -30.99
N THR A 381 8.42 4.08 -31.11
CA THR A 381 7.74 4.66 -29.94
C THR A 381 7.09 3.58 -29.09
N MET A 382 6.39 2.63 -29.71
CA MET A 382 5.75 1.52 -28.99
C MET A 382 6.76 0.57 -28.35
N LYS A 383 7.91 0.32 -28.99
CA LYS A 383 9.00 -0.43 -28.37
C LYS A 383 9.52 0.27 -27.12
N ARG A 384 9.68 1.61 -27.16
CA ARG A 384 10.07 2.40 -25.99
C ARG A 384 9.00 2.33 -24.89
N ASP A 385 7.73 2.47 -25.23
CA ASP A 385 6.64 2.38 -24.26
C ASP A 385 6.56 0.98 -23.62
N ALA A 386 6.75 -0.08 -24.40
CA ALA A 386 6.81 -1.44 -23.89
C ALA A 386 8.01 -1.65 -22.96
N ALA A 387 9.18 -1.08 -23.28
CA ALA A 387 10.34 -1.09 -22.40
C ALA A 387 10.06 -0.31 -21.10
N VAL A 388 9.42 0.86 -21.17
CA VAL A 388 9.00 1.63 -20.00
C VAL A 388 8.04 0.85 -19.10
N GLN A 389 7.08 0.12 -19.67
CA GLN A 389 6.15 -0.72 -18.91
C GLN A 389 6.84 -1.92 -18.27
N ASP A 390 7.74 -2.59 -18.98
CA ASP A 390 8.55 -3.67 -18.42
C ASP A 390 9.37 -3.21 -17.21
N VAL A 391 10.01 -2.05 -17.35
CA VAL A 391 10.74 -1.41 -16.26
C VAL A 391 9.78 -1.14 -15.11
N ARG A 392 8.64 -0.46 -15.36
CA ARG A 392 7.62 -0.19 -14.33
C ARG A 392 7.20 -1.45 -13.57
N MET A 393 6.99 -2.58 -14.26
CA MET A 393 6.63 -3.84 -13.64
C MET A 393 7.75 -4.38 -12.73
N ARG A 394 9.00 -4.39 -13.21
CA ARG A 394 10.17 -4.78 -12.40
C ARG A 394 10.35 -3.88 -11.18
N LEU A 395 10.19 -2.56 -11.34
CA LEU A 395 10.24 -1.61 -10.23
C LEU A 395 9.08 -1.81 -9.26
N GLY A 396 7.88 -2.15 -9.74
CA GLY A 396 6.73 -2.46 -8.90
C GLY A 396 6.98 -3.66 -7.99
N GLN A 397 7.57 -4.74 -8.52
CA GLN A 397 7.96 -5.92 -7.74
C GLN A 397 9.06 -5.60 -6.73
N ALA A 398 10.08 -4.83 -7.14
CA ALA A 398 11.14 -4.37 -6.25
C ALA A 398 10.59 -3.47 -5.14
N SER A 399 9.66 -2.56 -5.47
CA SER A 399 8.97 -1.68 -4.52
C SER A 399 8.11 -2.47 -3.53
N GLU A 400 7.37 -3.48 -3.98
CA GLU A 400 6.58 -4.35 -3.09
C GLU A 400 7.49 -5.10 -2.11
N ARG A 401 8.60 -5.67 -2.61
CA ARG A 401 9.60 -6.31 -1.75
C ARG A 401 10.20 -5.31 -0.74
N PHE A 402 10.58 -4.13 -1.20
CA PHE A 402 11.12 -3.06 -0.37
C PHE A 402 10.13 -2.64 0.73
N ASN A 403 8.87 -2.39 0.37
CA ASN A 403 7.80 -2.04 1.29
C ASN A 403 7.55 -3.15 2.31
N ARG A 404 7.59 -4.43 1.90
CA ARG A 404 7.50 -5.57 2.83
C ARG A 404 8.64 -5.61 3.84
N LEU A 405 9.84 -5.17 3.48
CA LEU A 405 10.98 -5.14 4.40
C LEU A 405 10.88 -3.98 5.40
N LEU A 406 10.41 -2.81 4.96
CA LEU A 406 10.22 -1.65 5.84
C LEU A 406 9.24 -1.89 6.98
N ILE A 407 8.30 -2.82 6.79
CA ILE A 407 7.23 -3.12 7.74
C ILE A 407 7.56 -4.27 8.68
N ARG A 408 8.69 -4.97 8.48
CA ARG A 408 9.10 -6.03 9.41
C ARG A 408 9.46 -5.41 10.76
N PRO A 409 8.98 -5.98 11.88
CA PRO A 409 9.34 -5.50 13.22
C PRO A 409 10.81 -5.79 13.56
N GLU A 410 11.46 -6.67 12.79
CA GLU A 410 12.84 -7.10 12.99
C GLU A 410 13.83 -5.98 12.67
N THR A 411 14.66 -5.65 13.64
CA THR A 411 15.79 -4.71 13.51
C THR A 411 17.09 -5.44 13.17
N SER A 412 17.02 -6.63 12.58
CA SER A 412 18.19 -7.48 12.34
C SER A 412 19.15 -6.87 11.31
N ALA A 413 20.43 -7.23 11.40
CA ALA A 413 21.41 -6.86 10.37
C ALA A 413 21.05 -7.46 9.00
N GLU A 414 20.40 -8.63 9.01
CA GLU A 414 19.91 -9.32 7.81
C GLU A 414 18.82 -8.52 7.09
N ALA A 415 17.85 -7.96 7.83
CA ALA A 415 16.82 -7.09 7.26
C ALA A 415 17.44 -5.86 6.58
N GLY A 416 18.46 -5.25 7.21
CA GLY A 416 19.23 -4.16 6.61
C GLY A 416 19.95 -4.59 5.32
N ALA A 417 20.62 -5.75 5.32
CA ALA A 417 21.28 -6.27 4.12
C ALA A 417 20.30 -6.66 3.01
N GLU A 418 19.07 -7.06 3.35
CA GLU A 418 18.02 -7.32 2.37
C GLU A 418 17.46 -6.03 1.76
N LEU A 419 17.29 -4.98 2.57
CA LEU A 419 16.89 -3.66 2.11
C LEU A 419 17.90 -3.08 1.11
N ASP A 420 19.19 -3.22 1.41
CA ASP A 420 20.30 -2.81 0.54
C ASP A 420 20.31 -3.54 -0.79
N ARG A 421 20.11 -4.86 -0.77
CA ARG A 421 19.99 -5.67 -1.98
C ARG A 421 18.81 -5.20 -2.83
N ALA A 422 17.65 -4.96 -2.20
CA ALA A 422 16.47 -4.47 -2.92
C ALA A 422 16.71 -3.10 -3.59
N LEU A 423 17.37 -2.16 -2.91
CA LEU A 423 17.73 -0.86 -3.50
C LEU A 423 18.77 -1.00 -4.63
N SER A 424 19.74 -1.90 -4.48
CA SER A 424 20.74 -2.19 -5.51
C SER A 424 20.10 -2.82 -6.75
N ASP A 425 19.20 -3.78 -6.57
CA ASP A 425 18.43 -4.42 -7.65
C ASP A 425 17.56 -3.38 -8.36
N TRP A 426 16.93 -2.48 -7.60
CA TRP A 426 16.13 -1.39 -8.15
C TRP A 426 16.99 -0.46 -9.00
N LYS A 427 18.14 -0.01 -8.48
CA LYS A 427 19.09 0.82 -9.25
C LYS A 427 19.58 0.11 -10.51
N LYS A 428 19.96 -1.17 -10.41
CA LYS A 428 20.41 -1.97 -11.56
C LYS A 428 19.34 -2.02 -12.65
N ASN A 429 18.08 -2.28 -12.29
CA ASN A 429 16.97 -2.29 -13.25
C ASN A 429 16.77 -0.92 -13.94
N LEU A 430 16.99 0.19 -13.22
CA LEU A 430 16.95 1.53 -13.81
C LEU A 430 18.12 1.81 -14.75
N ASP A 431 19.33 1.39 -14.39
CA ASP A 431 20.51 1.59 -15.21
C ASP A 431 20.42 0.75 -16.51
N GLU A 432 19.95 -0.50 -16.41
CA GLU A 432 19.70 -1.39 -17.56
C GLU A 432 18.59 -0.86 -18.50
N ALA A 433 17.66 -0.08 -17.97
CA ALA A 433 16.58 0.54 -18.73
C ALA A 433 17.02 1.75 -19.57
N GLY A 434 18.25 2.26 -19.39
CA GLY A 434 18.75 3.39 -20.16
C GLY A 434 17.95 4.70 -19.95
N PRO A 435 17.74 5.52 -21.01
CA PRO A 435 16.99 6.77 -20.92
C PRO A 435 15.57 6.61 -20.35
N GLU A 436 14.90 5.52 -20.69
CA GLU A 436 13.55 5.17 -20.25
C GLU A 436 13.50 4.94 -18.73
N GLY A 437 14.58 4.43 -18.14
CA GLY A 437 14.73 4.28 -16.68
C GLY A 437 14.77 5.61 -15.93
N LYS A 438 15.29 6.68 -16.55
CA LYS A 438 15.49 7.97 -15.86
C LYS A 438 14.19 8.60 -15.38
N ILE A 439 13.06 8.32 -16.04
CA ILE A 439 11.75 8.81 -15.61
C ILE A 439 11.35 8.27 -14.23
N PHE A 440 11.98 7.17 -13.80
CA PHE A 440 11.72 6.51 -12.54
C PHE A 440 12.80 6.75 -11.46
N ALA A 441 13.80 7.58 -11.75
CA ALA A 441 14.81 7.99 -10.76
C ALA A 441 14.20 8.60 -9.48
N PRO A 442 13.08 9.37 -9.55
CA PRO A 442 12.40 9.85 -8.35
C PRO A 442 11.94 8.75 -7.40
N GLN A 443 11.38 7.63 -7.89
CA GLN A 443 10.92 6.56 -6.97
C GLN A 443 12.09 5.87 -6.28
N LEU A 444 13.24 5.74 -6.94
CA LEU A 444 14.44 5.20 -6.29
C LEU A 444 14.94 6.14 -5.19
N GLN A 445 14.87 7.45 -5.39
CA GLN A 445 15.24 8.43 -4.35
C GLN A 445 14.29 8.36 -3.15
N ASP A 446 12.98 8.23 -3.40
CA ASP A 446 12.00 8.03 -2.34
C ASP A 446 12.29 6.73 -1.57
N ALA A 447 12.58 5.62 -2.26
CA ALA A 447 12.95 4.37 -1.61
C ALA A 447 14.24 4.49 -0.78
N ARG A 448 15.26 5.17 -1.29
CA ARG A 448 16.50 5.44 -0.56
C ARG A 448 16.27 6.32 0.68
N TYR A 449 15.41 7.33 0.55
CA TYR A 449 15.01 8.19 1.66
C TYR A 449 14.31 7.38 2.77
N LEU A 450 13.35 6.53 2.40
CA LEU A 450 12.66 5.64 3.33
C LEU A 450 13.62 4.65 4.01
N ALA A 451 14.58 4.11 3.28
CA ALA A 451 15.60 3.24 3.85
C ALA A 451 16.49 3.99 4.85
N ALA A 452 16.90 5.22 4.55
CA ALA A 452 17.66 6.05 5.47
C ALA A 452 16.87 6.33 6.76
N ILE A 453 15.56 6.60 6.66
CA ILE A 453 14.70 6.74 7.84
C ILE A 453 14.64 5.43 8.64
N TRP A 454 14.53 4.28 7.97
CA TRP A 454 14.57 2.97 8.63
C TRP A 454 15.91 2.74 9.36
N TYR A 455 17.05 3.02 8.72
CA TYR A 455 18.36 2.93 9.38
C TYR A 455 18.45 3.84 10.60
N ARG A 456 17.95 5.08 10.50
CA ARG A 456 17.94 6.03 11.62
C ARG A 456 17.11 5.50 12.79
N PHE A 457 15.82 5.27 12.60
CA PHE A 457 14.91 5.02 13.72
C PHE A 457 14.77 3.55 14.12
N ARG A 458 14.94 2.60 13.19
CA ARG A 458 14.81 1.15 13.50
C ARG A 458 16.13 0.51 13.87
N ARG A 459 17.23 0.86 13.20
CA ARG A 459 18.56 0.30 13.50
C ARG A 459 19.38 1.16 14.46
N GLY A 460 19.02 2.43 14.65
CA GLY A 460 19.86 3.37 15.39
C GLY A 460 21.16 3.72 14.65
N ASP A 461 21.26 3.44 13.35
CA ASP A 461 22.43 3.72 12.52
C ASP A 461 22.33 5.12 11.90
N SER A 462 22.37 6.13 12.78
CA SER A 462 22.22 7.54 12.41
C SER A 462 23.35 8.04 11.50
N ARG A 463 24.55 7.44 11.55
CA ARG A 463 25.68 7.83 10.67
C ARG A 463 25.41 7.42 9.23
N ARG A 464 24.96 6.18 9.03
CA ARG A 464 24.60 5.69 7.71
C ARG A 464 23.41 6.46 7.13
N ALA A 465 22.39 6.70 7.95
CA ALA A 465 21.23 7.50 7.54
C ALA A 465 21.65 8.92 7.14
N LEU A 466 22.50 9.58 7.92
CA LEU A 466 23.02 10.92 7.62
C LEU A 466 23.75 10.97 6.28
N ALA A 467 24.66 10.03 6.02
CA ALA A 467 25.38 9.95 4.75
C ALA A 467 24.43 9.79 3.55
N GLU A 468 23.37 9.00 3.72
CA GLU A 468 22.36 8.80 2.69
C GLU A 468 21.49 10.04 2.48
N PHE A 469 21.08 10.71 3.56
CA PHE A 469 20.37 11.99 3.48
C PHE A 469 21.20 13.06 2.78
N ASP A 470 22.51 13.14 3.06
CA ASP A 470 23.41 14.09 2.40
C ASP A 470 23.52 13.85 0.90
N ARG A 471 23.63 12.57 0.50
CA ARG A 471 23.64 12.16 -0.89
C ARG A 471 22.34 12.58 -1.60
N LEU A 472 21.19 12.27 -1.00
CA LEU A 472 19.88 12.63 -1.55
C LEU A 472 19.65 14.15 -1.59
N ALA A 473 20.14 14.89 -0.59
CA ALA A 473 20.08 16.35 -0.56
C ALA A 473 20.92 17.00 -1.69
N GLN A 474 22.08 16.42 -2.01
CA GLN A 474 22.89 16.83 -3.17
C GLN A 474 22.18 16.53 -4.50
N GLU A 475 21.39 15.45 -4.54
CA GLU A 475 20.51 15.12 -5.68
C GLU A 475 19.23 15.97 -5.73
N GLY A 476 19.06 16.93 -4.81
CA GLY A 476 17.97 17.92 -4.80
C GLY A 476 16.74 17.53 -3.98
N LEU A 477 16.79 16.44 -3.19
CA LEU A 477 15.67 16.04 -2.33
C LEU A 477 15.64 16.87 -1.05
N VAL A 478 14.66 17.76 -0.94
CA VAL A 478 14.50 18.73 0.16
C VAL A 478 14.24 18.04 1.50
N GLU A 479 13.42 16.99 1.47
CA GLU A 479 13.07 16.15 2.62
C GLU A 479 14.30 15.49 3.23
N ALA A 480 15.25 15.09 2.39
CA ALA A 480 16.52 14.54 2.84
C ALA A 480 17.39 15.61 3.50
N ALA A 481 17.47 16.83 2.94
CA ALA A 481 18.22 17.93 3.55
C ALA A 481 17.70 18.27 4.96
N VAL A 482 16.37 18.32 5.10
CA VAL A 482 15.67 18.48 6.39
C VAL A 482 16.02 17.35 7.35
N ALA A 483 15.89 16.09 6.90
CA ALA A 483 16.20 14.91 7.72
C ALA A 483 17.67 14.90 8.18
N ALA A 484 18.57 15.34 7.32
CA ALA A 484 20.00 15.44 7.59
C ALA A 484 20.29 16.51 8.68
N ALA A 485 19.68 17.69 8.58
CA ALA A 485 19.82 18.74 9.59
C ALA A 485 19.23 18.32 10.94
N ASP A 486 18.04 17.71 10.94
CA ASP A 486 17.38 17.17 12.14
C ASP A 486 18.21 16.06 12.80
N THR A 487 18.83 15.18 11.99
CA THR A 487 19.75 14.14 12.47
C THR A 487 20.98 14.76 13.13
N LEU A 488 21.63 15.74 12.50
CA LEU A 488 22.78 16.44 13.10
C LEU A 488 22.43 17.04 14.46
N GLN A 489 21.31 17.76 14.52
CA GLN A 489 20.91 18.43 15.75
C GLN A 489 20.64 17.45 16.89
N HIS A 490 19.79 16.44 16.67
CA HIS A 490 19.25 15.63 17.77
C HIS A 490 19.99 14.32 18.01
N GLU A 491 20.54 13.70 16.97
CA GLU A 491 21.28 12.44 17.11
C GLU A 491 22.76 12.67 17.46
N PHE A 492 23.34 13.73 16.89
CA PHE A 492 24.76 14.06 17.02
C PHE A 492 25.04 15.28 17.91
N GLY A 493 24.02 16.05 18.31
CA GLY A 493 24.22 17.27 19.10
C GLY A 493 24.91 18.40 18.34
N ASP A 494 24.99 18.31 17.01
CA ASP A 494 25.69 19.28 16.16
C ASP A 494 24.74 20.38 15.69
N ALA A 495 24.43 21.31 16.61
CA ALA A 495 23.57 22.45 16.33
C ALA A 495 24.16 23.38 15.24
N LYS A 496 25.49 23.50 15.15
CA LYS A 496 26.16 24.33 14.14
C LYS A 496 26.02 23.73 12.74
N GLY A 497 26.24 22.42 12.61
CA GLY A 497 26.05 21.70 11.37
C GLY A 497 24.58 21.70 10.91
N ALA A 498 23.64 21.53 11.85
CA ALA A 498 22.22 21.66 11.56
C ALA A 498 21.85 23.07 11.05
N LEU A 499 22.33 24.12 11.73
CA LEU A 499 22.11 25.51 11.33
C LEU A 499 22.64 25.77 9.91
N ALA A 500 23.88 25.37 9.62
CA ALA A 500 24.48 25.56 8.30
C ALA A 500 23.66 24.89 7.19
N ARG A 501 23.05 23.73 7.46
CA ARG A 501 22.18 23.04 6.49
C ARG A 501 20.84 23.71 6.31
N PHE A 502 20.21 24.19 7.39
CA PHE A 502 18.97 24.96 7.27
C PHE A 502 19.19 26.27 6.52
N GLU A 503 20.29 27.00 6.78
CA GLU A 503 20.64 28.21 6.03
C GLU A 503 20.91 27.91 4.55
N ALA A 504 21.64 26.83 4.25
CA ALA A 504 21.89 26.41 2.87
C ALA A 504 20.60 25.98 2.16
N LEU A 505 19.65 25.38 2.88
CA LEU A 505 18.36 24.99 2.32
C LEU A 505 17.48 26.22 2.06
N LEU A 506 17.44 27.17 3.01
CA LEU A 506 16.74 28.44 2.89
C LEU A 506 17.25 29.30 1.71
N ALA A 507 18.57 29.31 1.49
CA ALA A 507 19.19 30.08 0.40
C ALA A 507 18.93 29.48 -1.00
N LYS A 508 18.57 28.19 -1.08
CA LYS A 508 18.22 27.55 -2.34
C LYS A 508 16.77 27.89 -2.68
N ARG A 509 16.52 28.23 -3.94
CA ARG A 509 15.15 28.26 -4.47
C ARG A 509 14.63 26.82 -4.52
N MET A 510 13.88 26.42 -3.50
CA MET A 510 13.46 25.04 -3.32
C MET A 510 12.40 24.69 -4.35
N VAL A 511 12.75 23.83 -5.30
CA VAL A 511 11.75 23.18 -6.15
C VAL A 511 11.40 21.85 -5.48
N VAL A 512 10.44 21.88 -4.54
CA VAL A 512 9.74 20.65 -4.11
C VAL A 512 9.16 19.97 -5.36
N ARG A 513 9.18 18.64 -5.45
CA ARG A 513 8.77 17.98 -6.71
C ARG A 513 7.26 18.03 -6.91
N GLU A 514 6.80 18.59 -8.02
CA GLU A 514 5.38 18.62 -8.42
C GLU A 514 4.73 17.22 -8.40
N ALA A 515 5.51 16.19 -8.77
CA ALA A 515 5.05 14.82 -8.95
C ALA A 515 4.54 14.14 -7.67
N SER A 516 4.99 14.55 -6.48
CA SER A 516 4.64 13.89 -5.21
C SER A 516 3.43 14.51 -4.50
N TRP A 517 3.03 15.73 -4.91
CA TRP A 517 2.10 16.59 -4.16
C TRP A 517 0.85 16.98 -4.95
N GLY A 518 0.89 16.86 -6.28
CA GLY A 518 -0.04 17.54 -7.18
C GLY A 518 0.22 19.05 -7.19
N ARG A 519 -0.04 19.72 -8.33
CA ARG A 519 0.27 21.16 -8.52
C ARG A 519 -0.23 22.08 -7.40
N GLY A 520 -1.42 21.81 -6.86
CA GLY A 520 -2.08 22.65 -5.84
C GLY A 520 -1.37 22.66 -4.47
N ASN A 521 -0.81 21.53 -4.03
CA ASN A 521 -0.19 21.44 -2.71
C ASN A 521 1.29 21.87 -2.71
N PHE A 522 1.90 21.97 -3.90
CA PHE A 522 3.31 22.26 -4.08
C PHE A 522 3.72 23.68 -3.63
N MET A 523 3.05 24.72 -4.13
CA MET A 523 3.39 26.11 -3.80
C MET A 523 3.11 26.46 -2.33
N VAL A 524 2.05 25.85 -1.77
CA VAL A 524 1.70 26.01 -0.35
C VAL A 524 2.78 25.40 0.54
N GLY A 525 3.36 24.27 0.11
CA GLY A 525 4.49 23.64 0.79
C GLY A 525 5.76 24.50 0.81
N GLU A 526 6.08 25.22 -0.27
CA GLU A 526 7.28 26.08 -0.33
C GLU A 526 7.21 27.24 0.67
N THR A 527 6.08 27.95 0.72
CA THR A 527 5.90 29.09 1.64
C THR A 527 5.94 28.63 3.10
N TRP A 528 5.27 27.53 3.41
CA TRP A 528 5.27 26.96 4.75
C TRP A 528 6.68 26.51 5.16
N LEU A 529 7.39 25.80 4.27
CA LEU A 529 8.73 25.32 4.53
C LEU A 529 9.70 26.48 4.78
N HIS A 530 9.57 27.57 4.00
CA HIS A 530 10.33 28.79 4.21
C HIS A 530 10.13 29.34 5.63
N GLN A 531 8.89 29.57 6.04
CA GLN A 531 8.57 30.09 7.39
C GLN A 531 9.07 29.17 8.50
N TRP A 532 8.96 27.86 8.30
CA TRP A 532 9.48 26.89 9.25
C TRP A 532 11.00 26.98 9.35
N LEU A 533 11.73 27.01 8.23
CA LEU A 533 13.19 27.14 8.22
C LEU A 533 13.67 28.42 8.89
N GLU A 534 12.99 29.56 8.67
CA GLU A 534 13.30 30.81 9.36
C GLU A 534 13.15 30.68 10.89
N ALA A 535 12.08 30.03 11.35
CA ALA A 535 11.87 29.78 12.78
C ALA A 535 12.95 28.86 13.37
N GLU A 536 13.35 27.82 12.63
CA GLU A 536 14.43 26.91 13.01
C GLU A 536 15.79 27.60 13.10
N ILE A 537 16.12 28.41 12.12
CA ILE A 537 17.36 29.20 12.09
C ILE A 537 17.38 30.20 13.25
N ALA A 538 16.27 30.90 13.51
CA ALA A 538 16.16 31.83 14.63
C ALA A 538 16.33 31.14 15.99
N TYR A 539 15.77 29.93 16.13
CA TYR A 539 15.93 29.13 17.33
C TYR A 539 17.37 28.63 17.51
N LEU A 540 18.00 28.09 16.46
CA LEU A 540 19.38 27.60 16.56
C LEU A 540 20.40 28.73 16.78
N LYS A 541 20.14 29.93 16.27
CA LYS A 541 21.02 31.11 16.47
C LYS A 541 20.91 31.72 17.86
N GLY A 542 19.70 31.79 18.42
CA GLY A 542 19.46 32.62 19.61
C GLY A 542 18.44 32.06 20.60
N GLY A 543 18.01 30.81 20.45
CA GLY A 543 16.99 30.17 21.30
C GLY A 543 15.58 30.77 21.13
N LYS A 544 15.35 31.59 20.09
CA LYS A 544 14.08 32.28 19.89
C LYS A 544 13.03 31.28 19.39
N ARG A 545 12.01 31.04 20.22
CA ARG A 545 10.83 30.24 19.85
C ARG A 545 9.88 31.02 18.95
N PHE A 546 9.04 30.29 18.21
CA PHE A 546 7.98 30.88 17.42
C PHE A 546 6.89 31.45 18.34
N ALA A 547 6.67 32.77 18.26
CA ALA A 547 5.64 33.50 19.00
C ALA A 547 4.62 34.17 18.06
N GLY A 548 4.50 33.66 16.82
CA GLY A 548 3.60 34.18 15.81
C GLY A 548 2.14 33.76 16.00
N VAL A 549 1.32 34.06 15.01
CA VAL A 549 -0.10 33.66 14.98
C VAL A 549 -0.27 32.45 14.08
N VAL A 550 -0.83 31.37 14.62
CA VAL A 550 -1.30 30.21 13.87
C VAL A 550 -2.71 30.51 13.37
N THR A 551 -2.88 30.61 12.06
CA THR A 551 -4.16 30.89 11.38
C THR A 551 -4.75 29.61 10.79
N ILE A 552 -6.03 29.65 10.36
CA ILE A 552 -6.63 28.55 9.59
C ILE A 552 -5.75 28.19 8.38
N GLU A 553 -5.32 29.21 7.64
CA GLU A 553 -4.50 29.04 6.45
C GLU A 553 -3.18 28.35 6.79
N SER A 554 -2.37 28.93 7.69
CA SER A 554 -1.06 28.37 8.06
C SER A 554 -1.17 26.95 8.63
N ALA A 555 -2.22 26.69 9.41
CA ALA A 555 -2.55 25.37 9.93
C ALA A 555 -2.85 24.36 8.81
N GLN A 556 -3.57 24.74 7.77
CA GLN A 556 -3.82 23.87 6.62
C GLN A 556 -2.54 23.55 5.83
N GLN A 557 -1.61 24.50 5.74
CA GLN A 557 -0.30 24.26 5.11
C GLN A 557 0.52 23.21 5.87
N ALA A 558 0.31 23.06 7.19
CA ALA A 558 0.88 21.98 7.99
C ALA A 558 0.46 20.59 7.47
N GLY A 559 -0.72 20.47 6.86
CA GLY A 559 -1.16 19.23 6.21
C GLY A 559 -0.20 18.79 5.09
N ALA A 560 0.47 19.74 4.43
CA ALA A 560 1.55 19.41 3.52
C ALA A 560 2.78 18.92 4.30
N ALA A 561 3.19 19.62 5.35
CA ALA A 561 4.30 19.19 6.22
C ALA A 561 4.15 17.78 6.81
N VAL A 562 2.92 17.40 7.17
CA VAL A 562 2.56 16.03 7.58
C VAL A 562 3.16 15.04 6.58
N PHE A 563 2.90 15.18 5.28
CA PHE A 563 3.37 14.23 4.28
C PHE A 563 4.90 14.27 4.09
N LEU A 564 5.56 15.43 4.23
CA LEU A 564 7.04 15.56 4.18
C LEU A 564 7.69 14.76 5.32
N LEU A 565 7.10 14.84 6.53
CA LEU A 565 7.65 14.25 7.75
C LEU A 565 7.12 12.82 8.02
N GLU A 566 5.99 12.43 7.42
CA GLU A 566 5.36 11.13 7.66
C GLU A 566 5.97 9.99 6.87
N ALA A 567 6.65 10.26 5.75
CA ALA A 567 6.96 9.24 4.75
C ALA A 567 7.70 8.01 5.33
N GLY A 568 8.54 8.14 6.36
CA GLY A 568 9.36 7.01 6.85
C GLY A 568 9.09 6.46 8.24
N MET A 569 8.07 6.91 8.99
CA MET A 569 7.88 6.41 10.36
C MET A 569 6.88 5.26 10.47
N SER A 570 7.41 4.07 10.69
CA SER A 570 6.69 2.82 10.95
C SER A 570 5.72 2.79 12.15
N TRP A 571 5.75 3.76 13.08
CA TRP A 571 4.72 3.86 14.14
C TRP A 571 3.31 4.06 13.56
N ARG A 572 3.21 4.49 12.30
CA ARG A 572 1.96 4.55 11.56
C ARG A 572 1.32 3.20 11.29
N GLN A 573 2.08 2.11 11.20
CA GLN A 573 1.47 0.79 11.13
C GLN A 573 0.78 0.44 12.44
N SER A 574 1.36 0.84 13.58
CA SER A 574 0.67 0.76 14.87
C SER A 574 -0.66 1.52 14.83
N LEU A 575 -0.68 2.70 14.24
CA LEU A 575 -1.82 3.61 14.32
C LEU A 575 -2.90 3.35 13.25
N ARG A 576 -2.55 2.70 12.13
CA ARG A 576 -3.52 2.31 11.06
C ARG A 576 -4.52 1.25 11.49
N TYR A 577 -4.20 0.41 12.46
CA TYR A 577 -5.05 -0.72 12.89
C TYR A 577 -5.95 -0.40 14.09
N GLY A 578 -6.31 0.88 14.28
CA GLY A 578 -7.26 1.31 15.30
C GLY A 578 -6.62 1.88 16.57
N TYR A 579 -7.29 2.90 17.10
CA TYR A 579 -6.93 3.62 18.33
C TYR A 579 -7.54 2.91 19.53
N ASP A 580 -6.74 2.11 20.25
CA ASP A 580 -7.06 1.74 21.62
C ASP A 580 -6.09 2.42 22.61
N ALA A 581 -6.56 2.59 23.84
CA ALA A 581 -5.80 3.29 24.89
C ALA A 581 -4.49 2.58 25.25
N ALA A 582 -4.44 1.24 25.15
CA ALA A 582 -3.24 0.46 25.49
C ALA A 582 -2.14 0.69 24.45
N ARG A 583 -2.47 0.65 23.17
CA ARG A 583 -1.55 0.90 22.07
C ARG A 583 -1.04 2.34 22.07
N THR A 584 -1.92 3.29 22.40
CA THR A 584 -1.54 4.70 22.51
C THR A 584 -0.48 4.90 23.59
N LYS A 585 -0.60 4.23 24.75
CA LYS A 585 0.43 4.26 25.80
C LYS A 585 1.76 3.66 25.34
N VAL A 586 1.72 2.57 24.57
CA VAL A 586 2.94 1.96 24.00
C VAL A 586 3.61 2.93 23.04
N VAL A 587 2.86 3.55 22.10
CA VAL A 587 3.43 4.52 21.15
C VAL A 587 3.98 5.74 21.90
N LEU A 588 3.29 6.25 22.92
CA LEU A 588 3.81 7.36 23.72
C LEU A 588 5.10 6.99 24.45
N ALA A 589 5.19 5.78 25.01
CA ALA A 589 6.41 5.28 25.65
C ALA A 589 7.56 5.11 24.64
N GLU A 590 7.26 4.65 23.42
CA GLU A 590 8.25 4.57 22.32
C GLU A 590 8.73 5.97 21.92
N VAL A 591 7.84 6.94 21.72
CA VAL A 591 8.21 8.33 21.40
C VAL A 591 9.06 8.93 22.51
N ARG A 592 8.71 8.69 23.79
CA ARG A 592 9.46 9.17 24.96
C ARG A 592 10.85 8.58 25.07
N SER A 593 10.99 7.28 24.79
CA SER A 593 12.27 6.58 24.85
C SER A 593 13.17 6.86 23.65
N ALA A 594 12.60 7.26 22.50
CA ALA A 594 13.37 7.72 21.36
C ALA A 594 14.08 9.05 21.66
N LYS A 595 15.15 9.34 20.92
CA LYS A 595 15.76 10.67 20.93
C LYS A 595 14.80 11.70 20.32
N PRO A 596 14.88 12.98 20.72
CA PRO A 596 14.08 14.04 20.11
C PRO A 596 14.21 14.07 18.60
N THR A 597 13.11 14.34 17.89
CA THR A 597 13.12 14.42 16.43
C THR A 597 11.86 15.11 15.94
N ARG A 598 11.97 16.00 14.95
CA ARG A 598 10.79 16.68 14.39
C ARG A 598 9.84 15.72 13.71
N PHE A 599 10.35 14.59 13.25
CA PHE A 599 9.54 13.52 12.67
C PHE A 599 8.50 13.02 13.69
N ALA A 600 8.84 12.93 14.98
CA ALA A 600 7.93 12.44 16.02
C ALA A 600 6.67 13.30 16.18
N VAL A 601 6.71 14.59 15.83
CA VAL A 601 5.56 15.52 15.92
C VAL A 601 4.36 15.00 15.13
N ALA A 602 4.57 14.46 13.93
CA ALA A 602 3.50 13.89 13.12
C ALA A 602 2.86 12.66 13.79
N SER A 603 3.65 11.82 14.46
CA SER A 603 3.12 10.65 15.18
C SER A 603 2.39 11.02 16.47
N LEU A 604 2.80 12.11 17.14
CA LEU A 604 2.12 12.61 18.34
C LEU A 604 0.68 13.05 18.05
N GLN A 605 0.34 13.41 16.81
CA GLN A 605 -1.05 13.72 16.40
C GLN A 605 -1.99 12.56 16.72
N ALA A 606 -1.55 11.33 16.44
CA ALA A 606 -2.34 10.13 16.64
C ALA A 606 -2.62 9.85 18.12
N LEU A 607 -1.85 10.49 19.03
CA LEU A 607 -2.00 10.34 20.46
C LEU A 607 -2.97 11.35 21.06
N LEU A 608 -3.43 12.37 20.33
CA LEU A 608 -4.24 13.47 20.89
C LEU A 608 -5.51 13.02 21.62
N ALA A 609 -6.04 11.82 21.38
CA ALA A 609 -7.20 11.32 22.10
C ALA A 609 -6.92 10.76 23.52
N TYR A 610 -5.66 10.70 24.01
CA TYR A 610 -5.34 9.84 25.17
C TYR A 610 -4.32 10.30 26.25
N PRO A 611 -3.50 11.36 26.13
CA PRO A 611 -2.71 11.90 27.23
C PRO A 611 -3.36 13.11 27.91
N GLU A 612 -2.89 13.45 29.12
CA GLU A 612 -3.14 14.75 29.72
C GLU A 612 -2.46 15.84 28.87
N ALA A 613 -3.16 16.94 28.60
CA ALA A 613 -2.73 17.98 27.68
C ALA A 613 -1.36 18.61 28.01
N GLY A 614 -1.02 18.69 29.30
CA GLY A 614 0.28 19.17 29.75
C GLY A 614 1.43 18.27 29.28
N GLU A 615 1.26 16.95 29.40
CA GLU A 615 2.25 15.99 28.93
C GLU A 615 2.49 16.08 27.43
N LEU A 616 1.42 16.18 26.64
CA LEU A 616 1.55 16.24 25.19
C LEU A 616 2.22 17.53 24.72
N SER A 617 1.94 18.67 25.37
CA SER A 617 2.62 19.92 25.06
C SER A 617 4.12 19.86 25.34
N ALA A 618 4.53 19.17 26.40
CA ALA A 618 5.94 18.94 26.72
C ALA A 618 6.62 18.02 25.70
N GLU A 619 5.95 16.94 25.27
CA GLU A 619 6.47 16.05 24.23
C GLU A 619 6.58 16.75 22.87
N LEU A 620 5.62 17.60 22.51
CA LEU A 620 5.68 18.41 21.30
C LEU A 620 6.89 19.34 21.32
N LEU A 621 7.09 20.09 22.41
CA LEU A 621 8.25 20.99 22.57
C LEU A 621 9.58 20.26 22.67
N ARG A 622 9.59 19.01 23.15
CA ARG A 622 10.79 18.18 23.15
C ARG A 622 11.23 17.87 21.72
N ASN A 623 10.28 17.54 20.85
CA ASN A 623 10.52 17.08 19.48
C ASN A 623 10.58 18.23 18.45
N ASP A 624 9.94 19.35 18.74
CA ASP A 624 10.01 20.62 18.02
C ASP A 624 10.21 21.78 19.00
N PRO A 625 11.47 22.06 19.37
CA PRO A 625 11.79 23.11 20.35
C PRO A 625 11.42 24.53 19.91
N THR A 626 11.25 24.76 18.60
CA THR A 626 10.80 26.05 18.07
C THR A 626 9.33 26.31 18.35
N GLY A 627 8.55 25.22 18.43
CA GLY A 627 7.09 25.23 18.52
C GLY A 627 6.39 25.52 17.19
N PHE A 628 7.09 25.87 16.11
CA PHE A 628 6.45 26.21 14.83
C PHE A 628 5.67 25.02 14.29
N LEU A 629 6.31 23.87 14.11
CA LEU A 629 5.65 22.67 13.58
C LEU A 629 4.47 22.30 14.48
N SER A 630 4.71 22.15 15.77
CA SER A 630 3.73 21.76 16.78
C SER A 630 2.51 22.67 16.76
N GLY A 631 2.72 23.99 16.66
CA GLY A 631 1.64 24.97 16.57
C GLY A 631 0.81 24.81 15.30
N GLN A 632 1.46 24.67 14.14
CA GLN A 632 0.77 24.49 12.87
C GLN A 632 -0.01 23.16 12.83
N PHE A 633 0.56 22.06 13.34
CA PHE A 633 -0.10 20.75 13.43
C PHE A 633 -1.32 20.78 14.38
N LEU A 634 -1.18 21.37 15.58
CA LEU A 634 -2.30 21.51 16.49
C LEU A 634 -3.41 22.40 15.90
N GLY A 635 -3.03 23.49 15.23
CA GLY A 635 -3.97 24.33 14.51
C GLY A 635 -4.74 23.54 13.46
N ASN A 636 -4.04 22.69 12.68
CA ASN A 636 -4.66 21.87 11.64
C ASN A 636 -5.72 20.94 12.23
N LEU A 637 -5.36 20.28 13.33
CA LEU A 637 -6.27 19.35 13.99
C LEU A 637 -7.46 20.06 14.63
N LEU A 638 -7.27 21.23 15.22
CA LEU A 638 -8.37 22.02 15.78
C LEU A 638 -9.35 22.50 14.71
N VAL A 639 -8.85 22.90 13.53
CA VAL A 639 -9.69 23.24 12.38
C VAL A 639 -10.48 22.02 11.89
N ASN A 640 -9.84 20.85 11.79
CA ASN A 640 -10.44 19.63 11.27
C ASN A 640 -11.32 18.86 12.28
N ALA A 641 -11.16 19.10 13.58
CA ALA A 641 -11.99 18.50 14.62
C ALA A 641 -13.37 19.18 14.75
N ASP A 642 -13.63 20.25 14.00
CA ASP A 642 -14.93 20.91 13.98
C ASP A 642 -15.93 20.13 13.11
N PRO A 643 -16.97 19.48 13.69
CA PRO A 643 -17.87 18.59 12.96
C PRO A 643 -18.66 19.26 11.83
N GLY A 644 -18.68 20.60 11.76
CA GLY A 644 -19.31 21.37 10.68
C GLY A 644 -18.38 21.80 9.55
N ARG A 645 -17.06 21.56 9.62
CA ARG A 645 -16.09 22.15 8.67
C ARG A 645 -15.40 21.16 7.74
N TYR A 646 -15.33 19.86 8.06
CA TYR A 646 -14.74 18.84 7.19
C TYR A 646 -15.30 17.43 7.43
N SER A 647 -15.10 16.54 6.45
CA SER A 647 -15.25 15.10 6.63
C SER A 647 -14.38 14.66 7.80
N ARG A 648 -15.00 14.19 8.89
CA ARG A 648 -14.30 13.61 10.06
C ARG A 648 -13.14 12.74 9.59
N PRO A 649 -11.98 12.72 10.29
CA PRO A 649 -10.98 11.68 10.06
C PRO A 649 -11.72 10.34 10.07
N PRO A 650 -11.74 9.58 8.95
CA PRO A 650 -12.68 8.47 8.78
C PRO A 650 -12.49 7.35 9.82
N SER A 651 -11.42 7.43 10.63
CA SER A 651 -11.02 6.48 11.66
C SER A 651 -11.46 6.82 13.08
N LEU A 652 -11.96 8.04 13.38
CA LEU A 652 -12.36 8.42 14.74
C LEU A 652 -13.88 8.31 14.94
N LYS A 653 -14.28 7.60 16.00
CA LYS A 653 -15.67 7.61 16.46
C LYS A 653 -16.04 9.01 17.01
N PRO A 654 -17.33 9.39 17.04
CA PRO A 654 -17.76 10.73 17.48
C PRO A 654 -17.29 11.10 18.90
N ASP A 655 -17.32 10.14 19.82
CA ASP A 655 -16.82 10.29 21.19
C ASP A 655 -15.31 10.56 21.23
N GLN A 656 -14.54 9.81 20.43
CA GLN A 656 -13.09 10.01 20.29
C GLN A 656 -12.76 11.37 19.67
N ALA A 657 -13.53 11.82 18.69
CA ALA A 657 -13.35 13.14 18.08
C ALA A 657 -13.55 14.27 19.11
N SER A 658 -14.57 14.16 19.97
CA SER A 658 -14.79 15.14 21.05
C SER A 658 -13.64 15.17 22.07
N THR A 659 -13.10 14.01 22.42
CA THR A 659 -11.98 13.88 23.35
C THR A 659 -10.69 14.42 22.74
N ALA A 660 -10.41 14.07 21.48
CA ALA A 660 -9.27 14.58 20.74
C ALA A 660 -9.32 16.12 20.63
N ARG A 661 -10.50 16.70 20.37
CA ARG A 661 -10.67 18.16 20.33
C ARG A 661 -10.35 18.82 21.67
N ARG A 662 -10.95 18.33 22.77
CA ARG A 662 -10.68 18.89 24.12
C ARG A 662 -9.19 18.80 24.49
N SER A 663 -8.56 17.67 24.17
CA SER A 663 -7.13 17.47 24.40
C SER A 663 -6.28 18.39 23.54
N ALA A 664 -6.62 18.55 22.26
CA ALA A 664 -5.94 19.48 21.36
C ALA A 664 -6.07 20.93 21.81
N ASP A 665 -7.26 21.36 22.26
CA ASP A 665 -7.49 22.71 22.78
C ASP A 665 -6.62 22.98 24.02
N ALA A 666 -6.58 22.03 24.95
CA ALA A 666 -5.76 22.16 26.15
C ALA A 666 -4.26 22.10 25.82
N THR A 667 -3.85 21.26 24.86
CA THR A 667 -2.46 21.16 24.40
C THR A 667 -2.02 22.45 23.70
N ALA A 668 -2.89 23.05 22.88
CA ALA A 668 -2.66 24.32 22.22
C ALA A 668 -2.52 25.47 23.24
N LYS A 669 -3.31 25.49 24.31
CA LYS A 669 -3.14 26.45 25.42
C LYS A 669 -1.79 26.29 26.11
N GLY A 670 -1.38 25.07 26.43
CA GLY A 670 -0.07 24.80 27.03
C GLY A 670 1.08 25.23 26.12
N LEU A 671 0.98 24.93 24.82
CA LEU A 671 1.97 25.34 23.83
C LEU A 671 2.03 26.86 23.66
N ALA A 672 0.88 27.55 23.62
CA ALA A 672 0.78 29.00 23.57
C ALA A 672 1.44 29.66 24.78
N GLN A 673 1.21 29.14 25.98
CA GLN A 673 1.85 29.63 27.21
C GLN A 673 3.38 29.46 27.17
N ALA A 674 3.88 28.33 26.66
CA ALA A 674 5.30 28.00 26.65
C ALA A 674 6.12 28.67 25.52
N THR A 675 5.46 29.27 24.53
CA THR A 675 6.12 29.83 23.34
C THR A 675 5.74 31.29 23.06
N GLY A 676 4.62 31.76 23.61
CA GLY A 676 4.02 33.05 23.27
C GLY A 676 3.23 33.05 21.96
N MET A 677 3.05 31.90 21.30
CA MET A 677 2.24 31.83 20.07
C MET A 677 0.75 32.05 20.36
N ARG A 678 0.00 32.45 19.33
CA ARG A 678 -1.44 32.65 19.41
C ARG A 678 -2.16 31.83 18.36
N PHE A 679 -3.27 31.21 18.73
CA PHE A 679 -4.14 30.48 17.79
C PHE A 679 -5.31 31.39 17.39
N ARG A 680 -5.42 31.69 16.10
CA ARG A 680 -6.54 32.43 15.49
C ARG A 680 -7.19 31.54 14.45
N LEU A 681 -8.01 30.60 14.93
CA LEU A 681 -8.64 29.56 14.12
C LEU A 681 -10.12 29.83 13.82
N GLU A 682 -10.63 30.99 14.23
CA GLU A 682 -11.94 31.46 13.82
C GLU A 682 -11.90 32.02 12.39
N PRO A 683 -12.97 31.84 11.60
CA PRO A 683 -13.04 32.41 10.25
C PRO A 683 -12.84 33.92 10.29
N ASP A 684 -11.97 34.45 9.44
CA ASP A 684 -11.76 35.89 9.35
C ASP A 684 -13.05 36.55 8.80
N PRO A 685 -13.65 37.53 9.51
CA PRO A 685 -14.85 38.22 9.03
C PRO A 685 -14.66 38.93 7.68
N ALA A 686 -13.41 39.19 7.28
CA ALA A 686 -13.05 39.73 5.96
C ALA A 686 -13.32 38.74 4.81
N TYR A 687 -13.45 37.44 5.11
CA TYR A 687 -13.76 36.37 4.16
C TYR A 687 -15.15 35.76 4.39
N ALA A 688 -16.04 36.45 5.11
CA ALA A 688 -17.36 35.92 5.47
C ALA A 688 -18.32 35.75 4.27
N THR A 689 -18.08 36.45 3.15
CA THR A 689 -18.88 36.38 1.92
C THR A 689 -17.97 36.44 0.69
N PRO A 690 -18.44 36.00 -0.50
CA PRO A 690 -17.70 36.19 -1.76
C PRO A 690 -17.34 37.66 -2.02
N GLU A 691 -18.26 38.58 -1.80
CA GLU A 691 -18.11 40.02 -2.03
C GLU A 691 -17.03 40.64 -1.14
N LYS A 692 -17.00 40.28 0.15
CA LYS A 692 -15.96 40.75 1.06
C LYS A 692 -14.60 40.21 0.66
N THR A 693 -14.53 38.91 0.33
CA THR A 693 -13.30 38.25 -0.13
C THR A 693 -12.77 38.91 -1.41
N TRP A 694 -13.66 39.19 -2.37
CA TRP A 694 -13.33 39.91 -3.60
C TRP A 694 -12.85 41.33 -3.32
N GLY A 695 -13.49 42.04 -2.39
CA GLY A 695 -13.07 43.36 -1.95
C GLY A 695 -11.66 43.36 -1.35
N VAL A 696 -11.33 42.39 -0.50
CA VAL A 696 -9.98 42.20 0.06
C VAL A 696 -8.97 41.92 -1.06
N PHE A 697 -9.32 41.03 -1.99
CA PHE A 697 -8.49 40.68 -3.13
C PHE A 697 -8.16 41.90 -4.00
N LEU A 698 -9.17 42.68 -4.42
CA LEU A 698 -8.96 43.89 -5.21
C LEU A 698 -8.17 44.96 -4.44
N ALA A 699 -8.42 45.13 -3.14
CA ALA A 699 -7.67 46.06 -2.32
C ALA A 699 -6.18 45.67 -2.21
N ALA A 700 -5.89 44.38 -2.10
CA ALA A 700 -4.53 43.85 -2.10
C ALA A 700 -3.84 44.10 -3.45
N LEU A 701 -4.52 43.83 -4.57
CA LEU A 701 -4.02 44.11 -5.91
C LEU A 701 -3.69 45.60 -6.11
N ARG A 702 -4.57 46.52 -5.71
CA ARG A 702 -4.33 47.98 -5.80
C ARG A 702 -3.11 48.46 -5.00
N LYS A 703 -2.80 47.77 -3.90
CA LYS A 703 -1.62 48.06 -3.06
C LYS A 703 -0.35 47.38 -3.56
N GLY A 704 -0.44 46.49 -4.55
CA GLY A 704 0.66 45.60 -4.92
C GLY A 704 1.01 44.59 -3.81
N ASP A 705 0.09 44.32 -2.88
CA ASP A 705 0.28 43.38 -1.78
C ASP A 705 0.00 41.95 -2.26
N ARG A 706 1.06 41.31 -2.78
CA ARG A 706 0.98 39.95 -3.30
C ARG A 706 0.54 38.95 -2.23
N VAL A 707 1.02 39.10 -0.99
CA VAL A 707 0.74 38.17 0.11
C VAL A 707 -0.75 38.23 0.48
N ALA A 708 -1.32 39.43 0.60
CA ALA A 708 -2.74 39.57 0.87
C ALA A 708 -3.62 39.09 -0.31
N ALA A 709 -3.19 39.32 -1.55
CA ALA A 709 -3.95 38.87 -2.74
C ALA A 709 -4.00 37.33 -2.82
N VAL A 710 -2.88 36.65 -2.56
CA VAL A 710 -2.85 35.17 -2.60
C VAL A 710 -3.60 34.51 -1.44
N ALA A 711 -3.69 35.16 -0.27
CA ALA A 711 -4.46 34.67 0.88
C ALA A 711 -5.98 34.59 0.61
N CYS A 712 -6.47 35.30 -0.42
CA CYS A 712 -7.86 35.20 -0.89
C CYS A 712 -8.11 33.96 -1.77
N LEU A 713 -7.06 33.27 -2.22
CA LEU A 713 -7.15 32.13 -3.14
C LEU A 713 -7.24 30.80 -2.38
N THR A 714 -7.92 29.83 -2.98
CA THR A 714 -7.78 28.42 -2.59
C THR A 714 -6.37 27.90 -2.95
N PRO A 715 -5.89 26.79 -2.35
CA PRO A 715 -4.60 26.19 -2.72
C PRO A 715 -4.46 25.90 -4.22
N GLY A 716 -5.51 25.41 -4.88
CA GLY A 716 -5.51 25.15 -6.31
C GLY A 716 -5.37 26.41 -7.16
N ALA A 717 -6.16 27.45 -6.84
CA ALA A 717 -6.06 28.75 -7.51
C ALA A 717 -4.71 29.43 -7.25
N PHE A 718 -4.21 29.35 -6.02
CA PHE A 718 -2.90 29.87 -5.63
C PHE A 718 -1.78 29.32 -6.51
N SER A 719 -1.72 28.00 -6.72
CA SER A 719 -0.69 27.40 -7.57
C SER A 719 -0.73 27.86 -9.02
N ASN A 720 -1.90 28.22 -9.54
CA ASN A 720 -2.04 28.73 -10.91
C ASN A 720 -1.67 30.22 -11.02
N TRP A 721 -2.03 31.03 -10.02
CA TRP A 721 -1.96 32.49 -10.09
C TRP A 721 -0.75 33.11 -9.40
N ALA A 722 -0.20 32.49 -8.35
CA ALA A 722 0.97 33.03 -7.66
C ALA A 722 2.19 33.24 -8.57
N PRO A 723 2.53 32.31 -9.51
CA PRO A 723 3.61 32.55 -10.46
C PRO A 723 3.38 33.75 -11.38
N ILE A 724 2.12 34.07 -11.67
CA ILE A 724 1.75 35.25 -12.47
C ILE A 724 1.92 36.51 -11.62
N PHE A 725 1.35 36.55 -10.42
CA PHE A 725 1.46 37.71 -9.52
C PHE A 725 2.90 38.05 -9.13
N ASN A 726 3.77 37.04 -9.04
CA ASN A 726 5.20 37.24 -8.78
C ASN A 726 5.95 37.91 -9.96
N LYS A 727 5.39 37.88 -11.17
CA LYS A 727 5.96 38.54 -12.35
C LYS A 727 5.37 39.92 -12.61
N LEU A 728 4.19 40.22 -12.08
CA LEU A 728 3.54 41.52 -12.24
C LEU A 728 4.21 42.58 -11.38
N SER A 729 4.36 43.79 -11.91
CA SER A 729 4.73 44.96 -11.11
C SER A 729 3.54 45.39 -10.23
N ALA A 730 3.82 46.20 -9.19
CA ALA A 730 2.75 46.76 -8.37
C ALA A 730 1.78 47.64 -9.20
N ALA A 731 2.30 48.29 -10.26
CA ALA A 731 1.48 49.07 -11.19
C ALA A 731 0.54 48.16 -12.01
N ASP A 732 1.04 47.04 -12.53
CA ASP A 732 0.21 46.10 -13.31
C ASP A 732 -0.88 45.45 -12.44
N MET A 733 -0.54 45.10 -11.18
CA MET A 733 -1.53 44.59 -10.23
C MET A 733 -2.62 45.63 -9.93
N LYS A 734 -2.22 46.90 -9.79
CA LYS A 734 -3.16 47.99 -9.58
C LYS A 734 -4.06 48.20 -10.81
N GLU A 735 -3.49 48.23 -12.00
CA GLU A 735 -4.24 48.34 -13.26
C GLU A 735 -5.27 47.21 -13.38
N MET A 736 -4.87 45.97 -13.11
CA MET A 736 -5.77 44.82 -13.11
C MET A 736 -7.00 45.03 -12.20
N ALA A 737 -6.81 45.57 -10.99
CA ALA A 737 -7.90 45.85 -10.07
C ALA A 737 -8.74 47.08 -10.46
N ASP A 738 -8.14 48.06 -11.12
CA ASP A 738 -8.81 49.30 -11.52
C ASP A 738 -9.65 49.14 -12.80
N THR A 739 -9.39 48.11 -13.62
CA THR A 739 -10.24 47.76 -14.78
C THR A 739 -11.58 47.14 -14.40
N VAL A 740 -11.73 46.61 -13.18
CA VAL A 740 -12.99 45.98 -12.73
C VAL A 740 -14.05 47.04 -12.48
N ARG A 741 -15.19 46.94 -13.18
CA ARG A 741 -16.31 47.89 -13.12
C ARG A 741 -17.55 47.28 -12.48
N THR A 742 -17.84 46.01 -12.75
CA THR A 742 -19.00 45.32 -12.18
C THR A 742 -18.60 44.00 -11.53
N PHE A 743 -19.30 43.66 -10.45
CA PHE A 743 -19.20 42.38 -9.74
C PHE A 743 -20.60 42.00 -9.28
N ALA A 744 -21.20 41.00 -9.92
CA ALA A 744 -22.58 40.60 -9.67
C ALA A 744 -22.71 39.08 -9.53
N PRO A 745 -23.55 38.57 -8.61
CA PRO A 745 -23.73 37.14 -8.44
C PRO A 745 -24.34 36.52 -9.70
N ALA A 746 -23.75 35.44 -10.19
CA ALA A 746 -24.27 34.61 -11.27
C ALA A 746 -24.90 33.32 -10.72
N VAL A 747 -24.22 32.68 -9.77
CA VAL A 747 -24.70 31.48 -9.05
C VAL A 747 -24.33 31.62 -7.57
N GLN A 748 -25.25 31.29 -6.66
CA GLN A 748 -24.95 31.29 -5.22
C GLN A 748 -25.57 30.07 -4.55
N LEU A 749 -24.70 29.17 -4.09
CA LEU A 749 -25.01 27.99 -3.29
C LEU A 749 -24.38 28.15 -1.90
N GLU A 750 -24.69 27.24 -0.98
CA GLU A 750 -24.21 27.32 0.41
C GLU A 750 -22.68 27.27 0.53
N THR A 751 -22.03 26.45 -0.30
CA THR A 751 -20.58 26.19 -0.26
C THR A 751 -19.84 26.63 -1.52
N HIS A 752 -20.56 27.09 -2.54
CA HIS A 752 -20.03 27.47 -3.85
C HIS A 752 -20.74 28.72 -4.35
N ALA A 753 -20.04 29.63 -5.00
CA ALA A 753 -20.64 30.79 -5.64
C ALA A 753 -19.85 31.20 -6.87
N GLU A 754 -20.52 31.79 -7.85
CA GLU A 754 -19.93 32.30 -9.08
C GLU A 754 -20.42 33.71 -9.30
N TYR A 755 -19.51 34.60 -9.70
CA TYR A 755 -19.80 36.00 -9.93
C TYR A 755 -19.34 36.40 -11.32
N ALA A 756 -20.19 37.11 -12.04
CA ALA A 756 -19.82 37.79 -13.26
C ALA A 756 -19.00 39.04 -12.92
N VAL A 757 -17.82 39.16 -13.51
CA VAL A 757 -16.94 40.32 -13.42
C VAL A 757 -16.95 41.03 -14.77
N GLY A 758 -17.37 42.30 -14.80
CA GLY A 758 -17.24 43.15 -15.98
C GLY A 758 -16.04 44.07 -15.87
N ARG A 759 -15.23 44.16 -16.94
CA ARG A 759 -14.10 45.09 -17.05
C ARG A 759 -14.41 46.24 -18.00
N GLU A 760 -13.64 47.31 -17.86
CA GLU A 760 -13.59 48.39 -18.85
C GLU A 760 -13.22 47.83 -20.24
N GLY A 761 -13.97 48.23 -21.28
CA GLY A 761 -13.86 47.65 -22.63
C GLY A 761 -14.82 46.50 -22.95
N GLY A 762 -15.70 46.10 -22.03
CA GLY A 762 -16.80 45.16 -22.30
C GLY A 762 -16.44 43.67 -22.20
N THR A 763 -15.15 43.33 -22.01
CA THR A 763 -14.73 41.97 -21.66
C THR A 763 -15.14 41.62 -20.23
N GLY A 764 -15.93 40.55 -20.08
CA GLY A 764 -16.31 39.99 -18.79
C GLY A 764 -15.84 38.55 -18.60
N GLY A 765 -15.79 38.10 -17.36
CA GLY A 765 -15.44 36.72 -16.98
C GLY A 765 -16.24 36.25 -15.77
N ILE A 766 -16.01 35.01 -15.35
CA ILE A 766 -16.62 34.43 -14.15
C ILE A 766 -15.52 34.15 -13.14
N VAL A 767 -15.72 34.62 -11.90
CA VAL A 767 -14.88 34.27 -10.76
C VAL A 767 -15.67 33.31 -9.88
N SER A 768 -15.05 32.18 -9.55
CA SER A 768 -15.66 31.15 -8.71
C SER A 768 -15.09 31.21 -7.30
N PHE A 769 -15.97 31.01 -6.33
CA PHE A 769 -15.67 31.00 -4.91
C PHE A 769 -16.15 29.69 -4.29
N VAL A 770 -15.41 29.23 -3.28
CA VAL A 770 -15.78 28.09 -2.45
C VAL A 770 -15.67 28.47 -0.99
N LYS A 771 -16.59 27.97 -0.16
CA LYS A 771 -16.55 28.17 1.28
C LYS A 771 -15.72 27.06 1.93
N GLN A 772 -14.53 27.41 2.41
CA GLN A 772 -13.59 26.51 3.08
C GLN A 772 -13.37 26.96 4.53
N ASN A 773 -13.62 26.07 5.49
CA ASN A 773 -13.48 26.33 6.93
C ASN A 773 -14.26 27.55 7.45
N GLY A 774 -15.39 27.88 6.81
CA GLY A 774 -16.20 29.05 7.15
C GLY A 774 -15.78 30.34 6.45
N GLU A 775 -14.70 30.32 5.66
CA GLU A 775 -14.22 31.46 4.86
C GLU A 775 -14.51 31.21 3.38
N TRP A 776 -14.91 32.25 2.65
CA TRP A 776 -14.96 32.21 1.20
C TRP A 776 -13.58 32.44 0.62
N LYS A 777 -13.19 31.61 -0.35
CA LYS A 777 -11.92 31.68 -1.06
C LYS A 777 -12.17 31.59 -2.56
N ILE A 778 -11.33 32.26 -3.35
CA ILE A 778 -11.39 32.25 -4.81
C ILE A 778 -10.80 30.92 -5.32
N SER A 779 -11.63 30.11 -5.96
CA SER A 779 -11.22 28.84 -6.59
C SER A 779 -10.81 29.00 -8.05
N GLN A 780 -11.31 30.04 -8.72
CA GLN A 780 -11.02 30.34 -10.13
C GLN A 780 -11.18 31.84 -10.38
N LEU A 781 -10.28 32.42 -11.19
CA LEU A 781 -10.25 33.82 -11.60
C LEU A 781 -10.44 33.97 -13.11
#